data_AF-A0A0C2XU61-F1
#
_entry.id   AF-A0A0C2XU61-F1
#
_cell.length_a   1.000
_cell.length_b   1.000
_cell.length_c   1.000
_cell.angle_alpha   90.00
_cell.angle_beta   90.00
_cell.angle_gamma   90.00
#
_symmetry.space_group_name_H-M   'P 1'
#
loop_
_entity.id
_entity.type
_entity.pdbx_description
1 polymer ?
#
loop_
_entity_poly.entity_id
_entity_poly.type
_entity_poly.pdbx_seq_one_letter_code
_entity_poly.pdbx_strand_id
1 'polypeptide(L)'
;MRKNFYLIENEINEHMARYEVTKSPEVLKDLVSCLMEWYRAWAPPEELGATVFSSYGLNFHTRLFSALPPSFAIAFKELCACLLGPPEANPEDEEQQVRPKWDASVQSTIWKNFEVLGIIDRYESIIASVGYEYIEEHVLKTCAGEWGTPVLEELRVWMSEKVVPWMLHVYARGASSPEEAKTMLQGVGSRFDFHINKTLCDLRTKEIFDIIIDFPDSMGALYDLRDCLQRVDQRASLVSSLRKSNRKRLLHPGADTRLILQQYVATIKCLRIIDPPGVLLFKVADPIRRYLRERPDTIRSIVANLVGDDESGDSLVDENEPIQPLQQPELEDYTDPNWEPDPIDAGPEFRTNKPSDVISTLVSIYDSKDLFVKELQVLLAQRLLAITNDNSDRVERERRNVEILKIRFGEAALQVCEVMLKDMTDSKRIDGHVQSQKASIIHPTIISRHFWPALESSDLVMPGQFNTLQSAYAHEFTVFKPDKKLKWLPHLGTVQLEIQLEDRTLEVDVPPLEAAFIELFSQKPIWILDDLIEAVGPVDRSASLKALSTWVDHGVLIEDPEFTFNLLEKADMAGSAAARERDPSRLAATVMDNPPLLSVQQQQAEQMRVYWKFIEGMLTNIGALPLDRIQTMLKFAPGYDRTIEQLGGFMEAARREGLVVVRDGIWRLNK
;
A
#
# COMPACT_ATOMS: atom_id res chain seq x y z
N MET A 1 42.61 -3.85 -61.81
CA MET A 1 41.90 -3.17 -60.70
C MET A 1 41.83 -1.65 -60.85
N ARG A 2 42.91 -0.86 -60.65
CA ARG A 2 42.83 0.63 -60.57
C ARG A 2 42.16 1.37 -61.75
N LYS A 3 42.29 0.87 -62.98
CA LYS A 3 41.70 1.52 -64.18
C LYS A 3 40.24 1.13 -64.45
N ASN A 4 39.80 -0.02 -63.94
CA ASN A 4 38.52 -0.64 -64.34
C ASN A 4 37.53 -0.78 -63.17
N PHE A 5 37.84 -0.21 -61.99
CA PHE A 5 36.97 -0.32 -60.81
C PHE A 5 35.61 0.38 -60.99
N TYR A 6 35.51 1.33 -61.93
CA TYR A 6 34.25 2.00 -62.28
C TYR A 6 33.15 1.02 -62.75
N LEU A 7 33.51 -0.17 -63.25
CA LEU A 7 32.55 -1.21 -63.62
C LEU A 7 31.81 -1.75 -62.38
N ILE A 8 32.55 -2.02 -61.31
CA ILE A 8 31.99 -2.46 -60.02
C ILE A 8 31.18 -1.33 -59.39
N GLU A 9 31.64 -0.09 -59.49
CA GLU A 9 30.93 1.09 -58.97
C GLU A 9 29.57 1.29 -59.67
N ASN A 10 29.49 1.09 -60.99
CA ASN A 10 28.23 1.16 -61.72
C ASN A 10 27.25 0.07 -61.28
N GLU A 11 27.71 -1.16 -61.07
CA GLU A 11 26.87 -2.27 -60.59
C GLU A 11 26.38 -2.05 -59.15
N ILE A 12 27.24 -1.54 -58.26
CA ILE A 12 26.84 -1.14 -56.90
C ILE A 12 25.71 -0.10 -56.99
N ASN A 13 25.89 0.94 -57.80
CA ASN A 13 24.90 2.00 -57.95
C ASN A 13 23.59 1.49 -58.55
N GLU A 14 23.63 0.58 -59.53
CA GLU A 14 22.43 0.01 -60.13
C GLU A 14 21.65 -0.85 -59.14
N HIS A 15 22.32 -1.72 -58.39
CA HIS A 15 21.66 -2.54 -57.37
C HIS A 15 21.15 -1.72 -56.19
N MET A 16 21.88 -0.69 -55.78
CA MET A 16 21.42 0.21 -54.73
C MET A 16 20.23 1.07 -55.18
N ALA A 17 20.19 1.53 -56.43
CA ALA A 17 19.02 2.22 -56.99
C ALA A 17 17.79 1.29 -57.06
N ARG A 18 17.99 0.01 -57.41
CA ARG A 18 16.91 -1.00 -57.38
C ARG A 18 16.43 -1.23 -55.95
N TYR A 19 17.34 -1.33 -54.97
CA TYR A 19 16.97 -1.48 -53.57
C TYR A 19 16.19 -0.26 -53.05
N GLU A 20 16.56 0.97 -53.42
CA GLU A 20 15.84 2.18 -53.01
C GLU A 20 14.39 2.20 -53.52
N VAL A 21 14.11 1.53 -54.64
CA VAL A 21 12.76 1.39 -55.20
C VAL A 21 12.01 0.21 -54.59
N THR A 22 12.63 -0.96 -54.47
CA THR A 22 11.95 -2.20 -54.07
C THR A 22 11.95 -2.45 -52.56
N LYS A 23 12.92 -1.88 -51.83
CA LYS A 23 13.23 -2.17 -50.43
C LYS A 23 13.33 -3.66 -50.10
N SER A 24 13.69 -4.48 -51.09
CA SER A 24 13.82 -5.92 -50.91
C SER A 24 15.25 -6.31 -50.52
N PRO A 25 15.45 -7.07 -49.43
CA PRO A 25 16.78 -7.53 -49.00
C PRO A 25 17.41 -8.52 -49.99
N GLU A 26 16.64 -9.10 -50.92
CA GLU A 26 17.14 -10.00 -51.96
C GLU A 26 18.08 -9.29 -52.95
N VAL A 27 17.81 -8.03 -53.27
CA VAL A 27 18.65 -7.23 -54.17
C VAL A 27 20.08 -7.09 -53.62
N LEU A 28 20.22 -7.02 -52.29
CA LEU A 28 21.54 -6.99 -51.67
C LEU A 28 22.23 -8.35 -51.65
N LYS A 29 21.50 -9.46 -51.57
CA LYS A 29 22.09 -10.81 -51.69
C LYS A 29 22.71 -11.00 -53.07
N ASP A 30 22.02 -10.53 -54.11
CA ASP A 30 22.51 -10.55 -55.48
C ASP A 30 23.75 -9.66 -55.64
N LEU A 31 23.71 -8.45 -55.08
CA LEU A 31 24.87 -7.54 -55.07
C LEU A 31 26.09 -8.18 -54.41
N VAL A 32 25.92 -8.81 -53.24
CA VAL A 32 27.03 -9.46 -52.52
C VAL A 32 27.60 -10.63 -53.32
N SER A 33 26.75 -11.40 -54.00
CA SER A 33 27.18 -12.50 -54.86
C SER A 33 27.96 -12.00 -56.07
N CYS A 34 27.48 -10.93 -56.71
CA CYS A 34 28.16 -10.29 -57.84
C CYS A 34 29.53 -9.69 -57.42
N LEU A 35 29.59 -9.00 -56.28
CA LEU A 35 30.84 -8.48 -55.73
C LEU A 35 31.86 -9.60 -55.44
N MET A 36 31.39 -10.77 -55.01
CA MET A 36 32.23 -11.94 -54.82
C MET A 36 32.75 -12.55 -56.12
N GLU A 37 31.94 -12.56 -57.18
CA GLU A 37 32.39 -12.97 -58.51
C GLU A 37 33.50 -12.04 -59.03
N TRP A 38 33.35 -10.73 -58.87
CA TRP A 38 34.40 -9.76 -59.20
C TRP A 38 35.65 -9.95 -58.35
N TYR A 39 35.50 -10.17 -57.05
CA TYR A 39 36.61 -10.41 -56.14
C TYR A 39 37.42 -11.64 -56.57
N ARG A 40 36.74 -12.74 -56.94
CA ARG A 40 37.38 -13.98 -57.41
C ARG A 40 37.99 -13.83 -58.81
N ALA A 41 37.28 -13.18 -59.73
CA ALA A 41 37.74 -12.99 -61.10
C ALA A 41 39.00 -12.12 -61.20
N TRP A 42 39.17 -11.16 -60.27
CA TRP A 42 40.33 -10.28 -60.24
C TRP A 42 41.43 -10.75 -59.28
N ALA A 43 41.22 -11.86 -58.56
CA ALA A 43 42.19 -12.40 -57.62
C ALA A 43 43.47 -12.86 -58.34
N PRO A 44 44.66 -12.59 -57.78
CA PRO A 44 45.92 -13.09 -58.33
C PRO A 44 46.00 -14.62 -58.16
N PRO A 45 46.67 -15.34 -59.08
CA PRO A 45 46.97 -16.77 -58.92
C PRO A 45 47.61 -17.10 -57.57
N GLU A 46 47.22 -18.21 -56.96
CA GLU A 46 47.70 -18.65 -55.63
C GLU A 46 49.24 -18.84 -55.58
N GLU A 47 49.86 -19.09 -56.73
CA GLU A 47 51.31 -19.26 -56.91
C GLU A 47 52.12 -17.98 -56.59
N LEU A 48 51.49 -16.79 -56.57
CA LEU A 48 52.15 -15.51 -56.30
C LEU A 48 52.40 -15.24 -54.80
N GLY A 49 51.97 -16.16 -53.92
CA GLY A 49 52.23 -16.12 -52.48
C GLY A 49 51.29 -15.23 -51.67
N ALA A 50 51.24 -15.48 -50.35
CA ALA A 50 50.26 -14.89 -49.44
C ALA A 50 50.35 -13.35 -49.31
N THR A 51 51.52 -12.76 -49.53
CA THR A 51 51.75 -11.31 -49.44
C THR A 51 51.11 -10.53 -50.59
N VAL A 52 51.09 -11.10 -51.80
CA VAL A 52 50.43 -10.49 -52.96
C VAL A 52 48.92 -10.58 -52.80
N PHE A 53 48.43 -11.70 -52.30
CA PHE A 53 47.00 -11.92 -52.04
C PHE A 53 46.47 -10.98 -50.94
N SER A 54 47.21 -10.80 -49.84
CA SER A 54 46.81 -9.86 -48.78
C SER A 54 46.83 -8.40 -49.24
N SER A 55 47.82 -8.01 -50.06
CA SER A 55 47.87 -6.68 -50.68
C SER A 55 46.70 -6.45 -51.67
N TYR A 56 46.33 -7.48 -52.43
CA TYR A 56 45.16 -7.46 -53.31
C TYR A 56 43.86 -7.23 -52.51
N GLY A 57 43.64 -8.02 -51.47
CA GLY A 57 42.46 -7.92 -50.61
C GLY A 57 42.31 -6.51 -50.03
N LEU A 58 43.38 -5.99 -49.41
CA LEU A 58 43.39 -4.65 -48.83
C LEU A 58 43.06 -3.54 -49.87
N ASN A 59 43.65 -3.63 -51.07
CA ASN A 59 43.38 -2.66 -52.14
C ASN A 59 41.94 -2.76 -52.67
N PHE A 60 41.40 -3.97 -52.79
CA PHE A 60 40.01 -4.21 -53.21
C PHE A 60 39.04 -3.66 -52.17
N HIS A 61 39.20 -4.03 -50.90
CA HIS A 61 38.36 -3.57 -49.79
C HIS A 61 38.36 -2.05 -49.70
N THR A 62 39.53 -1.41 -49.76
CA THR A 62 39.63 0.06 -49.71
C THR A 62 38.80 0.74 -50.81
N ARG A 63 38.78 0.17 -52.02
CA ARG A 63 38.02 0.73 -53.16
C ARG A 63 36.54 0.40 -53.08
N LEU A 64 36.19 -0.82 -52.71
CA LEU A 64 34.81 -1.23 -52.46
C LEU A 64 34.17 -0.29 -51.44
N PHE A 65 34.86 -0.07 -50.33
CA PHE A 65 34.40 0.76 -49.23
C PHE A 65 34.26 2.24 -49.55
N SER A 66 34.98 2.74 -50.56
CA SER A 66 34.80 4.09 -51.09
C SER A 66 33.64 4.21 -52.08
N ALA A 67 33.23 3.10 -52.71
CA ALA A 67 32.16 3.06 -53.70
C ALA A 67 30.77 2.76 -53.12
N LEU A 68 30.70 2.23 -51.89
CA LEU A 68 29.41 1.95 -51.22
C LEU A 68 28.69 3.25 -50.82
N PRO A 69 27.44 3.47 -51.27
CA PRO A 69 26.66 4.64 -50.87
C PRO A 69 26.18 4.55 -49.42
N PRO A 70 25.78 5.67 -48.78
CA PRO A 70 25.26 5.65 -47.41
C PRO A 70 23.98 4.81 -47.25
N SER A 71 23.15 4.69 -48.30
CA SER A 71 21.96 3.83 -48.30
C SER A 71 22.29 2.35 -48.13
N PHE A 72 23.52 1.93 -48.45
CA PHE A 72 23.98 0.55 -48.25
C PHE A 72 23.95 0.14 -46.78
N ALA A 73 24.27 1.04 -45.84
CA ALA A 73 24.29 0.71 -44.42
C ALA A 73 22.89 0.33 -43.88
N ILE A 74 21.85 1.03 -44.35
CA ILE A 74 20.45 0.77 -43.99
C ILE A 74 20.00 -0.56 -44.60
N ALA A 75 20.29 -0.74 -45.89
CA ALA A 75 19.98 -1.96 -46.61
C ALA A 75 20.67 -3.19 -46.01
N PHE A 76 21.94 -3.04 -45.64
CA PHE A 76 22.74 -4.07 -45.00
C PHE A 76 22.17 -4.45 -43.63
N LYS A 77 21.68 -3.48 -42.85
CA LYS A 77 20.98 -3.73 -41.58
C LYS A 77 19.74 -4.60 -41.79
N GLU A 78 18.89 -4.27 -42.75
CA GLU A 78 17.69 -5.05 -43.08
C GLU A 78 18.03 -6.47 -43.55
N LEU A 79 19.07 -6.62 -44.39
CA LEU A 79 19.54 -7.94 -44.81
C LEU A 79 20.05 -8.74 -43.61
N CYS A 80 20.83 -8.14 -42.70
CA CYS A 80 21.28 -8.80 -41.48
C CYS A 80 20.12 -9.24 -40.58
N ALA A 81 19.05 -8.44 -40.48
CA ALA A 81 17.83 -8.82 -39.75
C ALA A 81 17.14 -10.03 -40.38
N CYS A 82 17.05 -10.10 -41.72
CA CYS A 82 16.53 -11.29 -42.41
C CYS A 82 17.40 -12.54 -42.26
N LEU A 83 18.68 -12.38 -41.90
CA LEU A 83 19.60 -13.49 -41.63
C LEU A 83 19.56 -13.94 -40.15
N LEU A 84 18.98 -13.14 -39.26
CA LEU A 84 18.86 -13.43 -37.83
C LEU A 84 17.52 -14.16 -37.55
N GLY A 85 17.57 -15.49 -37.68
CA GLY A 85 16.47 -16.41 -37.32
C GLY A 85 15.29 -16.47 -38.31
N PRO A 86 14.49 -17.55 -38.31
CA PRO A 86 13.21 -17.58 -39.02
C PRO A 86 12.21 -16.66 -38.28
N PRO A 87 11.36 -15.89 -38.98
CA PRO A 87 10.29 -15.14 -38.33
C PRO A 87 9.43 -16.11 -37.52
N GLU A 88 9.01 -15.68 -36.31
CA GLU A 88 8.15 -16.48 -35.43
C GLU A 88 6.93 -16.99 -36.21
N ALA A 89 6.66 -18.30 -36.14
CA ALA A 89 5.46 -18.88 -36.71
C ALA A 89 4.27 -18.38 -35.89
N ASN A 90 3.52 -17.42 -36.41
CA ASN A 90 2.18 -17.15 -35.91
C ASN A 90 1.31 -18.36 -36.25
N PRO A 91 0.63 -19.00 -35.27
CA PRO A 91 -0.27 -20.11 -35.54
C PRO A 91 -1.48 -19.72 -36.43
N GLU A 92 -1.75 -18.42 -36.61
CA GLU A 92 -2.80 -17.91 -37.50
C GLU A 92 -2.36 -17.74 -38.97
N ASP A 93 -1.06 -17.81 -39.26
CA ASP A 93 -0.50 -17.53 -40.61
C ASP A 93 -0.33 -18.78 -41.49
N GLU A 94 -0.78 -19.97 -41.06
CA GLU A 94 -0.59 -21.23 -41.82
C GLU A 94 -1.33 -21.26 -43.18
N GLU A 95 -2.33 -20.40 -43.41
CA GLU A 95 -3.19 -20.53 -44.59
C GLU A 95 -2.93 -19.55 -45.74
N GLN A 96 -2.09 -18.51 -45.60
CA GLN A 96 -1.83 -17.59 -46.71
C GLN A 96 -0.48 -16.86 -46.60
N GLN A 97 0.58 -17.48 -47.13
CA GLN A 97 1.57 -16.86 -48.05
C GLN A 97 2.79 -17.78 -48.21
N VAL A 98 3.24 -17.93 -49.46
CA VAL A 98 4.52 -18.57 -49.81
C VAL A 98 5.65 -17.68 -49.28
N ARG A 99 6.07 -17.88 -48.02
CA ARG A 99 7.26 -17.24 -47.46
C ARG A 99 8.50 -18.06 -47.86
N PRO A 100 9.64 -17.43 -48.21
CA PRO A 100 10.87 -18.16 -48.48
C PRO A 100 11.31 -18.91 -47.22
N LYS A 101 11.46 -20.24 -47.32
CA LYS A 101 11.93 -21.08 -46.21
C LYS A 101 13.30 -20.60 -45.74
N TRP A 102 13.44 -20.44 -44.42
CA TRP A 102 14.73 -20.16 -43.79
C TRP A 102 15.68 -21.35 -44.03
N ASP A 103 16.73 -21.14 -44.83
CA ASP A 103 17.71 -22.16 -45.22
C ASP A 103 19.10 -21.80 -44.66
N ALA A 104 19.57 -22.59 -43.69
CA ALA A 104 20.86 -22.40 -43.02
C ALA A 104 22.05 -22.47 -43.99
N SER A 105 21.93 -23.19 -45.11
CA SER A 105 23.02 -23.37 -46.08
C SER A 105 23.30 -22.09 -46.89
N VAL A 106 22.24 -21.40 -47.30
CA VAL A 106 22.31 -20.13 -48.03
C VAL A 106 22.87 -19.02 -47.14
N GLN A 107 22.47 -19.00 -45.87
CA GLN A 107 22.95 -18.02 -44.89
C GLN A 107 24.44 -18.19 -44.58
N SER A 108 24.90 -19.44 -44.41
CA SER A 108 26.32 -19.73 -44.23
C SER A 108 27.17 -19.22 -45.40
N THR A 109 26.64 -19.30 -46.62
CA THR A 109 27.35 -18.83 -47.82
C THR A 109 27.42 -17.30 -47.87
N ILE A 110 26.34 -16.60 -47.51
CA ILE A 110 26.31 -15.14 -47.46
C ILE A 110 27.28 -14.60 -46.40
N TRP A 111 27.32 -15.20 -45.20
CA TRP A 111 28.28 -14.80 -44.15
C TRP A 111 29.74 -15.03 -44.56
N LYS A 112 30.04 -16.14 -45.25
CA LYS A 112 31.38 -16.37 -45.84
C LYS A 112 31.73 -15.33 -46.90
N ASN A 113 30.76 -14.92 -47.71
CA ASN A 113 30.96 -13.86 -48.71
C ASN A 113 31.26 -12.51 -48.03
N PHE A 114 30.54 -12.17 -46.95
CA PHE A 114 30.82 -10.96 -46.17
C PHE A 114 32.20 -10.96 -45.53
N GLU A 115 32.66 -12.11 -45.05
CA GLU A 115 34.00 -12.29 -44.50
C GLU A 115 35.08 -11.99 -45.55
N VAL A 116 34.99 -12.62 -46.73
CA VAL A 116 35.98 -12.41 -47.80
C VAL A 116 35.97 -10.97 -48.32
N LEU A 117 34.81 -10.31 -48.37
CA LEU A 117 34.68 -8.91 -48.78
C LEU A 117 35.06 -7.90 -47.66
N GLY A 118 35.40 -8.36 -46.45
CA GLY A 118 35.75 -7.52 -45.31
C GLY A 118 34.59 -6.69 -44.75
N ILE A 119 33.35 -6.97 -45.15
CA ILE A 119 32.16 -6.19 -44.78
C ILE A 119 31.85 -6.34 -43.30
N ILE A 120 32.10 -7.53 -42.73
CA ILE A 120 31.76 -7.80 -41.32
C ILE A 120 32.56 -6.90 -40.38
N ASP A 121 33.86 -6.74 -40.61
CA ASP A 121 34.73 -5.96 -39.71
C ASP A 121 34.45 -4.46 -39.82
N ARG A 122 34.03 -3.97 -40.99
CA ARG A 122 33.67 -2.56 -41.19
C ARG A 122 32.31 -2.19 -40.59
N TYR A 123 31.34 -3.11 -40.67
CA TYR A 123 29.95 -2.88 -40.24
C TYR A 123 29.55 -3.70 -39.01
N GLU A 124 30.53 -4.09 -38.19
CA GLU A 124 30.31 -4.87 -36.96
C GLU A 124 29.27 -4.22 -36.03
N SER A 125 29.31 -2.90 -35.91
CA SER A 125 28.35 -2.14 -35.09
C SER A 125 26.92 -2.25 -35.59
N ILE A 126 26.71 -2.32 -36.91
CA ILE A 126 25.39 -2.52 -37.51
C ILE A 126 24.90 -3.93 -37.22
N ILE A 127 25.76 -4.93 -37.39
CA ILE A 127 25.42 -6.34 -37.12
C ILE A 127 25.04 -6.51 -35.64
N ALA A 128 25.85 -5.95 -34.73
CA ALA A 128 25.54 -5.95 -33.31
C ALA A 128 24.22 -5.23 -33.00
N SER A 129 23.94 -4.10 -33.65
CA SER A 129 22.67 -3.37 -33.47
C SER A 129 21.43 -4.19 -33.84
N VAL A 130 21.51 -5.00 -34.91
CA VAL A 130 20.44 -5.92 -35.29
C VAL A 130 20.21 -6.97 -34.21
N GLY A 131 21.28 -7.51 -33.63
CA GLY A 131 21.19 -8.44 -32.50
C GLY A 131 20.54 -7.81 -31.27
N TYR A 132 20.92 -6.57 -30.91
CA TYR A 132 20.32 -5.85 -29.79
C TYR A 132 18.83 -5.54 -30.00
N GLU A 133 18.45 -5.09 -31.19
CA GLU A 133 17.05 -4.77 -31.53
C GLU A 133 16.18 -6.04 -31.54
N TYR A 134 16.69 -7.14 -32.07
CA TYR A 134 15.98 -8.43 -32.08
C TYR A 134 15.76 -9.00 -30.67
N ILE A 135 16.77 -8.89 -29.81
CA ILE A 135 16.64 -9.24 -28.39
C ILE A 135 15.59 -8.35 -27.72
N GLU A 136 15.63 -7.04 -27.97
CA GLU A 136 14.70 -6.09 -27.36
C GLU A 136 13.25 -6.35 -27.80
N GLU A 137 13.02 -6.57 -29.10
CA GLU A 137 11.70 -6.88 -29.63
C GLU A 137 11.13 -8.17 -29.05
N HIS A 138 11.93 -9.24 -28.98
CA HIS A 138 11.47 -10.51 -28.42
C HIS A 138 11.17 -10.42 -26.92
N VAL A 139 12.03 -9.75 -26.12
CA VAL A 139 11.77 -9.54 -24.68
C VAL A 139 10.50 -8.72 -24.47
N LEU A 140 10.29 -7.65 -25.24
CA LEU A 140 9.09 -6.82 -25.11
C LEU A 140 7.81 -7.54 -25.53
N LYS A 141 7.87 -8.41 -26.55
CA LYS A 141 6.70 -9.15 -27.03
C LYS A 141 6.32 -10.31 -26.11
N THR A 142 7.31 -11.06 -25.62
CA THR A 142 7.08 -12.29 -24.85
C THR A 142 6.90 -12.02 -23.36
N CYS A 143 7.59 -11.03 -22.80
CA CYS A 143 7.65 -10.83 -21.35
C CYS A 143 6.71 -9.73 -20.83
N ALA A 144 6.19 -8.83 -21.68
CA ALA A 144 5.32 -7.74 -21.22
C ALA A 144 3.99 -8.28 -20.66
N GLY A 145 3.62 -7.84 -19.45
CA GLY A 145 2.40 -8.29 -18.76
C GLY A 145 2.44 -9.71 -18.19
N GLU A 146 3.48 -10.51 -18.47
CA GLU A 146 3.65 -11.85 -17.90
C GLU A 146 4.50 -11.77 -16.63
N TRP A 147 3.87 -11.95 -15.45
CA TRP A 147 4.54 -11.82 -14.15
C TRP A 147 4.56 -13.09 -13.29
N GLY A 148 3.75 -14.08 -13.66
CA GLY A 148 3.53 -15.28 -12.85
C GLY A 148 4.74 -16.20 -12.73
N THR A 149 5.49 -16.36 -13.82
CA THR A 149 6.65 -17.26 -13.89
C THR A 149 7.96 -16.49 -14.13
N PRO A 150 9.11 -17.02 -13.66
CA PRO A 150 10.40 -16.46 -13.98
C PRO A 150 10.77 -16.75 -15.44
N VAL A 151 10.98 -15.71 -16.23
CA VAL A 151 11.23 -15.79 -17.69
C VAL A 151 12.72 -15.69 -18.05
N LEU A 152 13.59 -15.33 -17.10
CA LEU A 152 15.00 -15.08 -17.40
C LEU A 152 15.73 -16.32 -17.93
N GLU A 153 15.43 -17.51 -17.41
CA GLU A 153 16.07 -18.75 -17.88
C GLU A 153 15.53 -19.18 -19.25
N GLU A 154 14.24 -18.99 -19.50
CA GLU A 154 13.63 -19.23 -20.81
C GLU A 154 14.25 -18.33 -21.89
N LEU A 155 14.50 -17.06 -21.57
CA LEU A 155 15.19 -16.12 -22.46
C LEU A 155 16.63 -16.56 -22.78
N ARG A 156 17.35 -17.14 -21.81
CA ARG A 156 18.71 -17.67 -22.05
C ARG A 156 18.71 -18.91 -22.92
N VAL A 157 17.73 -19.80 -22.75
CA VAL A 157 17.53 -20.96 -23.64
C VAL A 157 17.20 -20.47 -25.05
N TRP A 158 16.25 -19.55 -25.20
CA TRP A 158 15.90 -18.94 -26.49
C TRP A 158 17.12 -18.29 -27.16
N MET A 159 17.92 -17.53 -26.41
CA MET A 159 19.14 -16.92 -26.92
C MET A 159 20.11 -17.98 -27.44
N SER A 160 20.27 -19.09 -26.71
CA SER A 160 21.12 -20.21 -27.09
C SER A 160 20.64 -20.93 -28.35
N GLU A 161 19.33 -20.98 -28.59
CA GLU A 161 18.75 -21.64 -29.76
C GLU A 161 18.66 -20.76 -31.00
N LYS A 162 18.42 -19.44 -30.84
CA LYS A 162 18.13 -18.53 -31.96
C LYS A 162 19.24 -17.55 -32.26
N VAL A 163 19.89 -17.00 -31.23
CA VAL A 163 20.90 -15.93 -31.38
C VAL A 163 22.30 -16.53 -31.49
N VAL A 164 22.65 -17.53 -30.66
CA VAL A 164 23.99 -18.14 -30.68
C VAL A 164 24.35 -18.79 -32.02
N PRO A 165 23.46 -19.52 -32.73
CA PRO A 165 23.78 -20.06 -34.06
C PRO A 165 24.12 -18.96 -35.08
N TRP A 166 23.41 -17.84 -35.03
CA TRP A 166 23.73 -16.67 -35.84
C TRP A 166 25.08 -16.06 -35.44
N MET A 167 25.34 -15.91 -34.15
CA MET A 167 26.62 -15.39 -33.65
C MET A 167 27.82 -16.26 -34.07
N LEU A 168 27.66 -17.58 -34.14
CA LEU A 168 28.71 -18.49 -34.60
C LEU A 168 29.18 -18.13 -36.02
N HIS A 169 28.24 -17.78 -36.91
CA HIS A 169 28.58 -17.36 -38.27
C HIS A 169 29.26 -15.99 -38.35
N VAL A 170 28.94 -15.08 -37.43
CA VAL A 170 29.45 -13.70 -37.44
C VAL A 170 30.80 -13.57 -36.72
N TYR A 171 30.97 -14.23 -35.58
CA TYR A 171 32.05 -13.95 -34.63
C TYR A 171 32.99 -15.14 -34.38
N ALA A 172 32.56 -16.39 -34.57
CA ALA A 172 33.39 -17.59 -34.37
C ALA A 172 33.99 -18.12 -35.69
N ARG A 173 34.53 -17.21 -36.51
CA ARG A 173 35.05 -17.55 -37.85
C ARG A 173 36.34 -18.36 -37.74
N GLY A 174 36.44 -19.45 -38.49
CA GLY A 174 37.65 -20.27 -38.55
C GLY A 174 37.94 -21.11 -37.31
N ALA A 175 37.03 -21.18 -36.33
CA ALA A 175 37.18 -22.03 -35.17
C ALA A 175 37.29 -23.50 -35.59
N SER A 176 38.42 -24.13 -35.25
CA SER A 176 38.70 -25.52 -35.61
C SER A 176 38.11 -26.50 -34.59
N SER A 177 37.74 -25.99 -33.41
CA SER A 177 37.13 -26.75 -32.32
C SER A 177 35.95 -25.98 -31.69
N PRO A 178 34.98 -26.69 -31.10
CA PRO A 178 33.87 -26.05 -30.39
C PRO A 178 34.32 -25.22 -29.17
N GLU A 179 35.45 -25.58 -28.55
CA GLU A 179 36.03 -24.85 -27.42
C GLU A 179 36.61 -23.49 -27.84
N GLU A 180 37.27 -23.45 -29.01
CA GLU A 180 37.78 -22.22 -29.61
C GLU A 180 36.64 -21.28 -30.01
N ALA A 181 35.58 -21.82 -30.61
CA ALA A 181 34.37 -21.06 -30.94
C ALA A 181 33.73 -20.43 -29.68
N LYS A 182 33.63 -21.19 -28.59
CA LYS A 182 33.09 -20.68 -27.31
C LYS A 182 33.94 -19.54 -26.74
N THR A 183 35.26 -19.64 -26.87
CA THR A 183 36.20 -18.61 -26.41
C THR A 183 36.05 -17.33 -27.23
N MET A 184 35.92 -17.44 -28.55
CA MET A 184 35.68 -16.30 -29.45
C MET A 184 34.32 -15.62 -29.17
N LEU A 185 33.28 -16.39 -28.84
CA LEU A 185 31.96 -15.85 -28.56
C LEU A 185 31.79 -15.27 -27.15
N GLN A 186 32.67 -15.56 -26.20
CA GLN A 186 32.49 -15.17 -24.80
C GLN A 186 32.31 -13.65 -24.63
N GLY A 187 33.07 -12.84 -25.37
CA GLY A 187 32.97 -11.39 -25.33
C GLY A 187 31.63 -10.84 -25.82
N VAL A 188 31.13 -11.31 -26.96
CA VAL A 188 29.85 -10.85 -27.52
C VAL A 188 28.67 -11.48 -26.78
N GLY A 189 28.78 -12.75 -26.38
CA GLY A 189 27.77 -13.46 -25.61
C GLY A 189 27.49 -12.79 -24.27
N SER A 190 28.53 -12.37 -23.55
CA SER A 190 28.36 -11.59 -22.31
C SER A 190 27.71 -10.23 -22.53
N ARG A 191 27.99 -9.54 -23.64
CA ARG A 191 27.33 -8.26 -23.98
C ARG A 191 25.85 -8.44 -24.27
N PHE A 192 25.47 -9.47 -25.02
CA PHE A 192 24.07 -9.75 -25.31
C PHE A 192 23.32 -10.28 -24.07
N ASP A 193 23.95 -11.12 -23.24
CA ASP A 193 23.34 -11.55 -21.97
C ASP A 193 23.12 -10.34 -21.05
N PHE A 194 24.10 -9.44 -20.94
CA PHE A 194 23.92 -8.17 -20.23
C PHE A 194 22.76 -7.35 -20.81
N HIS A 195 22.63 -7.28 -22.13
CA HIS A 195 21.53 -6.56 -22.79
C HIS A 195 20.15 -7.20 -22.53
N ILE A 196 20.06 -8.54 -22.47
CA ILE A 196 18.83 -9.24 -22.06
C ILE A 196 18.44 -8.82 -20.63
N ASN A 197 19.38 -8.93 -19.68
CA ASN A 197 19.12 -8.55 -18.28
C ASN A 197 18.74 -7.07 -18.16
N LYS A 198 19.41 -6.19 -18.91
CA LYS A 198 19.11 -4.76 -18.93
C LYS A 198 17.72 -4.47 -19.48
N THR A 199 17.37 -5.06 -20.62
CA THR A 199 16.08 -4.83 -21.27
C THR A 199 14.93 -5.36 -20.42
N LEU A 200 15.08 -6.55 -19.83
CA LEU A 200 14.11 -7.12 -18.91
C LEU A 200 13.98 -6.27 -17.63
N CYS A 201 15.09 -5.80 -17.06
CA CYS A 201 15.08 -4.91 -15.91
C CYS A 201 14.37 -3.59 -16.22
N ASP A 202 14.63 -2.98 -17.38
CA ASP A 202 13.96 -1.75 -17.82
C ASP A 202 12.45 -1.95 -18.04
N LEU A 203 12.04 -3.09 -18.58
CA LEU A 203 10.63 -3.46 -18.75
C LEU A 203 9.95 -3.61 -17.37
N ARG A 204 10.49 -4.46 -16.49
CA ARG A 204 9.96 -4.69 -15.14
C ARG A 204 9.98 -3.42 -14.29
N THR A 205 10.95 -2.54 -14.48
CA THR A 205 11.00 -1.23 -13.81
C THR A 205 9.88 -0.29 -14.25
N LYS A 206 9.38 -0.41 -15.49
CA LYS A 206 8.21 0.36 -15.96
C LYS A 206 6.91 -0.22 -15.39
N GLU A 207 6.83 -1.54 -15.27
CA GLU A 207 5.65 -2.29 -14.79
C GLU A 207 5.62 -2.47 -13.26
N ILE A 208 6.67 -2.06 -12.54
CA ILE A 208 6.87 -2.38 -11.11
C ILE A 208 5.68 -2.02 -10.21
N PHE A 209 4.95 -0.96 -10.52
CA PHE A 209 3.79 -0.57 -9.73
C PHE A 209 2.65 -1.60 -9.84
N ASP A 210 2.42 -2.10 -11.05
CA ASP A 210 1.38 -3.09 -11.32
C ASP A 210 1.82 -4.48 -10.83
N ILE A 211 3.10 -4.81 -10.95
CA ILE A 211 3.71 -6.00 -10.33
C ILE A 211 3.45 -6.00 -8.81
N ILE A 212 3.65 -4.88 -8.11
CA ILE A 212 3.41 -4.83 -6.66
C ILE A 212 1.91 -5.00 -6.33
N ILE A 213 1.00 -4.51 -7.17
CA ILE A 213 -0.45 -4.68 -6.97
C ILE A 213 -0.86 -6.14 -7.10
N ASP A 214 -0.28 -6.86 -8.07
CA ASP A 214 -0.62 -8.25 -8.40
C ASP A 214 0.11 -9.28 -7.51
N PHE A 215 0.85 -8.82 -6.50
CA PHE A 215 1.46 -9.70 -5.50
C PHE A 215 0.37 -10.39 -4.65
N PRO A 216 0.39 -11.72 -4.47
CA PRO A 216 1.54 -12.62 -4.62
C PRO A 216 1.70 -13.35 -5.96
N ASP A 217 0.76 -13.21 -6.89
CA ASP A 217 0.79 -13.94 -8.17
C ASP A 217 1.97 -13.50 -9.05
N SER A 218 2.41 -12.26 -8.91
CA SER A 218 3.54 -11.68 -9.65
C SER A 218 4.95 -12.09 -9.15
N MET A 219 5.09 -13.18 -8.40
CA MET A 219 6.35 -13.54 -7.71
C MET A 219 7.50 -13.83 -8.69
N GLY A 220 7.22 -14.42 -9.85
CA GLY A 220 8.23 -14.74 -10.87
C GLY A 220 8.97 -13.49 -11.36
N ALA A 221 8.24 -12.41 -11.66
CA ALA A 221 8.81 -11.13 -12.07
C ALA A 221 9.72 -10.49 -11.01
N LEU A 222 9.42 -10.68 -9.72
CA LEU A 222 10.24 -10.15 -8.63
C LEU A 222 11.60 -10.87 -8.54
N TYR A 223 11.63 -12.18 -8.75
CA TYR A 223 12.89 -12.95 -8.79
C TYR A 223 13.73 -12.60 -10.02
N ASP A 224 13.12 -12.45 -11.20
CA ASP A 224 13.83 -11.99 -12.38
C ASP A 224 14.43 -10.60 -12.16
N LEU A 225 13.66 -9.67 -11.57
CA LEU A 225 14.13 -8.32 -11.30
C LEU A 225 15.30 -8.32 -10.29
N ARG A 226 15.24 -9.16 -9.25
CA ARG A 226 16.34 -9.36 -8.30
C ARG A 226 17.62 -9.78 -9.02
N ASP A 227 17.52 -10.82 -9.84
CA ASP A 227 18.69 -11.40 -10.52
C ASP A 227 19.25 -10.44 -11.59
N CYS A 228 18.38 -9.71 -12.29
CA CYS A 228 18.80 -8.67 -13.24
C CYS A 228 19.52 -7.50 -12.56
N LEU A 229 19.04 -7.04 -11.39
CA LEU A 229 19.64 -5.92 -10.65
C LEU A 229 21.03 -6.24 -10.08
N GLN A 230 21.38 -7.52 -9.90
CA GLN A 230 22.74 -7.92 -9.53
C GLN A 230 23.72 -7.75 -10.70
N ARG A 231 23.22 -7.83 -11.94
CA ARG A 231 24.04 -7.71 -13.16
C ARG A 231 24.04 -6.29 -13.73
N VAL A 232 22.98 -5.52 -13.49
CA VAL A 232 22.75 -4.21 -14.11
C VAL A 232 22.69 -3.11 -13.06
N ASP A 233 23.41 -2.01 -13.28
CA ASP A 233 23.41 -0.84 -12.41
C ASP A 233 22.17 0.06 -12.64
N GLN A 234 20.98 -0.46 -12.30
CA GLN A 234 19.69 0.21 -12.51
C GLN A 234 18.86 0.45 -11.23
N ARG A 235 19.43 0.20 -10.05
CA ARG A 235 18.78 0.41 -8.74
C ARG A 235 18.21 1.83 -8.58
N ALA A 236 18.95 2.86 -9.01
CA ALA A 236 18.48 4.25 -8.95
C ALA A 236 17.30 4.55 -9.89
N SER A 237 17.29 3.94 -11.08
CA SER A 237 16.19 4.05 -12.04
C SER A 237 14.90 3.47 -11.47
N LEU A 238 14.99 2.29 -10.85
CA LEU A 238 13.88 1.63 -10.17
C LEU A 238 13.25 2.51 -9.09
N VAL A 239 14.08 3.09 -8.21
CA VAL A 239 13.61 3.99 -7.15
C VAL A 239 12.90 5.22 -7.73
N SER A 240 13.47 5.83 -8.77
CA SER A 240 12.88 7.01 -9.43
C SER A 240 11.54 6.69 -10.09
N SER A 241 11.47 5.57 -10.83
CA SER A 241 10.26 5.09 -11.50
C SER A 241 9.14 4.81 -10.49
N LEU A 242 9.44 4.01 -9.45
CA LEU A 242 8.45 3.64 -8.43
C LEU A 242 7.97 4.84 -7.61
N ARG A 243 8.87 5.76 -7.21
CA ARG A 243 8.47 7.01 -6.54
C ARG A 243 7.56 7.87 -7.42
N LYS A 244 7.85 7.96 -8.73
CA LYS A 244 7.02 8.70 -9.68
C LYS A 244 5.63 8.08 -9.82
N SER A 245 5.55 6.75 -9.93
CA SER A 245 4.28 6.01 -10.00
C SER A 245 3.46 6.14 -8.71
N ASN A 246 4.09 5.99 -7.53
CA ASN A 246 3.42 6.16 -6.24
C ASN A 246 2.83 7.57 -6.08
N ARG A 247 3.58 8.63 -6.45
CA ARG A 247 3.06 10.00 -6.41
C ARG A 247 1.87 10.24 -7.34
N LYS A 248 1.86 9.58 -8.51
CA LYS A 248 0.82 9.77 -9.53
C LYS A 248 -0.45 8.96 -9.23
N ARG A 249 -0.31 7.72 -8.75
CA ARG A 249 -1.40 6.72 -8.68
C ARG A 249 -1.87 6.40 -7.26
N LEU A 250 -1.05 6.61 -6.24
CA LEU A 250 -1.34 6.18 -4.86
C LEU A 250 -1.48 7.36 -3.89
N LEU A 251 -0.53 8.30 -3.93
CA LEU A 251 -0.41 9.39 -2.95
C LEU A 251 -1.24 10.61 -3.35
N HIS A 252 -2.56 10.42 -3.48
CA HIS A 252 -3.50 11.49 -3.78
C HIS A 252 -4.70 11.49 -2.81
N PRO A 253 -5.34 12.65 -2.56
CA PRO A 253 -6.43 12.76 -1.57
C PRO A 253 -7.61 11.82 -1.78
N GLY A 254 -7.90 11.41 -3.02
CA GLY A 254 -8.99 10.49 -3.32
C GLY A 254 -8.74 9.01 -3.01
N ALA A 255 -7.52 8.62 -2.61
CA ALA A 255 -7.21 7.25 -2.24
C ALA A 255 -7.56 7.02 -0.77
N ASP A 256 -8.22 5.90 -0.47
CA ASP A 256 -8.52 5.52 0.91
C ASP A 256 -7.23 5.15 1.67
N THR A 257 -7.19 5.48 2.96
CA THR A 257 -6.05 5.22 3.84
C THR A 257 -5.77 3.73 3.96
N ARG A 258 -6.83 2.89 3.99
CA ARG A 258 -6.69 1.43 3.99
C ARG A 258 -5.92 0.99 2.76
N LEU A 259 -6.36 1.37 1.55
CA LEU A 259 -5.70 1.01 0.28
C LEU A 259 -4.22 1.40 0.25
N ILE A 260 -3.88 2.60 0.74
CA ILE A 260 -2.48 3.06 0.79
C ILE A 260 -1.65 2.15 1.71
N LEU A 261 -2.20 1.74 2.85
CA LEU A 261 -1.53 0.80 3.75
C LEU A 261 -1.38 -0.59 3.12
N GLN A 262 -2.41 -1.13 2.45
CA GLN A 262 -2.31 -2.43 1.77
C GLN A 262 -1.20 -2.42 0.71
N GLN A 263 -1.19 -1.38 -0.15
CA GLN A 263 -0.17 -1.21 -1.17
C GLN A 263 1.22 -1.00 -0.56
N TYR A 264 1.32 -0.29 0.57
CA TYR A 264 2.59 -0.10 1.26
C TYR A 264 3.12 -1.41 1.83
N VAL A 265 2.26 -2.25 2.40
CA VAL A 265 2.61 -3.60 2.85
C VAL A 265 3.08 -4.47 1.69
N ALA A 266 2.35 -4.49 0.57
CA ALA A 266 2.76 -5.20 -0.64
C ALA A 266 4.13 -4.69 -1.14
N THR A 267 4.35 -3.37 -1.12
CA THR A 267 5.63 -2.74 -1.49
C THR A 267 6.76 -3.21 -0.56
N ILE A 268 6.52 -3.31 0.75
CA ILE A 268 7.50 -3.83 1.72
C ILE A 268 7.86 -5.28 1.38
N LYS A 269 6.85 -6.14 1.15
CA LYS A 269 7.05 -7.56 0.83
C LYS A 269 7.81 -7.73 -0.48
N CYS A 270 7.40 -7.05 -1.55
CA CYS A 270 8.03 -7.13 -2.87
C CYS A 270 9.48 -6.62 -2.85
N LEU A 271 9.74 -5.46 -2.24
CA LEU A 271 11.10 -4.89 -2.20
C LEU A 271 12.06 -5.70 -1.33
N ARG A 272 11.57 -6.47 -0.35
CA ARG A 272 12.41 -7.41 0.41
C ARG A 272 12.84 -8.64 -0.40
N ILE A 273 12.00 -9.07 -1.33
CA ILE A 273 12.36 -10.15 -2.27
C ILE A 273 13.45 -9.67 -3.22
N ILE A 274 13.33 -8.43 -3.71
CA ILE A 274 14.28 -7.81 -4.66
C ILE A 274 15.60 -7.43 -3.97
N ASP A 275 15.52 -6.86 -2.76
CA ASP A 275 16.66 -6.32 -2.02
C ASP A 275 16.54 -6.71 -0.53
N PRO A 276 17.04 -7.90 -0.14
CA PRO A 276 16.94 -8.39 1.22
C PRO A 276 17.47 -7.43 2.31
N PRO A 277 18.57 -6.66 2.07
CA PRO A 277 19.02 -5.64 3.02
C PRO A 277 17.98 -4.52 3.24
N GLY A 278 17.12 -4.22 2.27
CA GLY A 278 16.06 -3.21 2.38
C GLY A 278 16.49 -1.78 2.06
N VAL A 279 17.63 -1.57 1.40
CA VAL A 279 18.13 -0.24 0.98
C VAL A 279 17.15 0.40 -0.01
N LEU A 280 16.62 -0.38 -0.97
CA LEU A 280 15.62 0.10 -1.92
C LEU A 280 14.32 0.52 -1.21
N LEU A 281 13.87 -0.28 -0.25
CA LEU A 281 12.69 0.01 0.55
C LEU A 281 12.87 1.32 1.33
N PHE A 282 14.01 1.53 1.98
CA PHE A 282 14.29 2.77 2.70
C PHE A 282 14.18 4.00 1.81
N LYS A 283 14.73 3.94 0.59
CA LYS A 283 14.61 5.02 -0.39
C LYS A 283 13.18 5.21 -0.87
N VAL A 284 12.42 4.16 -1.17
CA VAL A 284 11.06 4.31 -1.73
C VAL A 284 10.02 4.67 -0.66
N ALA A 285 10.24 4.26 0.59
CA ALA A 285 9.26 4.39 1.67
C ALA A 285 9.03 5.85 2.12
N ASP A 286 10.06 6.69 2.17
CA ASP A 286 9.97 8.03 2.78
C ASP A 286 8.79 8.89 2.28
N PRO A 287 8.54 9.03 0.96
CA PRO A 287 7.35 9.76 0.47
C PRO A 287 6.01 9.18 0.93
N ILE A 288 5.91 7.85 1.04
CA ILE A 288 4.70 7.16 1.51
C ILE A 288 4.51 7.42 3.00
N ARG A 289 5.58 7.26 3.80
CA ARG A 289 5.56 7.50 5.26
C ARG A 289 5.18 8.94 5.59
N ARG A 290 5.73 9.91 4.86
CA ARG A 290 5.39 11.33 5.04
C ARG A 290 3.90 11.59 4.78
N TYR A 291 3.37 11.03 3.70
CA TYR A 291 1.96 11.18 3.34
C TYR A 291 1.03 10.53 4.39
N LEU A 292 1.39 9.34 4.88
CA LEU A 292 0.66 8.65 5.94
C LEU A 292 0.71 9.41 7.29
N ARG A 293 1.82 10.07 7.64
CA ARG A 293 1.90 10.93 8.85
C ARG A 293 0.97 12.14 8.79
N GLU A 294 0.75 12.70 7.61
CA GLU A 294 -0.13 13.86 7.41
C GLU A 294 -1.62 13.49 7.56
N ARG A 295 -1.96 12.21 7.41
CA ARG A 295 -3.33 11.72 7.52
C ARG A 295 -3.71 11.40 8.97
N PRO A 296 -4.81 11.98 9.50
CA PRO A 296 -5.19 11.83 10.91
C PRO A 296 -5.72 10.42 11.26
N ASP A 297 -6.27 9.72 10.29
CA ASP A 297 -6.94 8.41 10.40
C ASP A 297 -5.99 7.21 10.24
N THR A 298 -4.73 7.47 9.88
CA THR A 298 -3.74 6.40 9.61
C THR A 298 -3.46 5.52 10.81
N ILE A 299 -3.28 6.10 12.01
CA ILE A 299 -3.01 5.31 13.23
C ILE A 299 -4.20 4.38 13.52
N ARG A 300 -5.43 4.90 13.45
CA ARG A 300 -6.64 4.12 13.66
C ARG A 300 -6.77 2.98 12.66
N SER A 301 -6.47 3.24 11.38
CA SER A 301 -6.48 2.22 10.34
C SER A 301 -5.42 1.14 10.59
N ILE A 302 -4.19 1.51 10.96
CA ILE A 302 -3.13 0.53 11.29
C ILE A 302 -3.55 -0.33 12.49
N VAL A 303 -4.08 0.27 13.55
CA VAL A 303 -4.51 -0.44 14.77
C VAL A 303 -5.69 -1.36 14.47
N ALA A 304 -6.69 -0.91 13.71
CA ALA A 304 -7.83 -1.74 13.31
C ALA A 304 -7.37 -2.98 12.52
N ASN A 305 -6.44 -2.81 11.57
CA ASN A 305 -5.86 -3.92 10.82
C ASN A 305 -5.06 -4.88 11.71
N LEU A 306 -4.37 -4.38 12.74
CA LEU A 306 -3.55 -5.19 13.64
C LEU A 306 -4.37 -6.04 14.60
N VAL A 307 -5.54 -5.55 15.04
CA VAL A 307 -6.48 -6.29 15.89
C VAL A 307 -7.41 -7.19 15.06
N GLY A 308 -7.46 -6.99 13.73
CA GLY A 308 -8.31 -7.72 12.81
C GLY A 308 -9.75 -7.25 12.87
N ASP A 309 -10.31 -6.80 11.74
CA ASP A 309 -11.73 -6.47 11.64
C ASP A 309 -12.55 -7.77 11.59
N ASP A 310 -13.63 -7.85 12.39
CA ASP A 310 -14.49 -9.04 12.54
C ASP A 310 -15.15 -9.50 11.22
N GLU A 311 -15.09 -8.70 10.15
CA GLU A 311 -15.83 -8.95 8.89
C GLU A 311 -14.97 -9.15 7.64
N SER A 312 -13.69 -8.74 7.62
CA SER A 312 -12.94 -8.65 6.35
C SER A 312 -11.98 -9.81 6.06
N GLY A 313 -11.57 -10.63 7.03
CA GLY A 313 -10.64 -11.76 6.81
C GLY A 313 -9.25 -11.39 6.24
N ASP A 314 -9.03 -10.13 5.89
CA ASP A 314 -7.85 -9.61 5.21
C ASP A 314 -6.97 -8.88 6.24
N SER A 315 -6.32 -9.65 7.10
CA SER A 315 -5.25 -9.14 7.94
C SER A 315 -4.09 -8.75 7.04
N LEU A 316 -3.68 -7.48 7.07
CA LEU A 316 -2.51 -6.99 6.32
C LEU A 316 -1.20 -7.66 6.76
N VAL A 317 -1.24 -8.39 7.87
CA VAL A 317 -0.13 -9.10 8.46
C VAL A 317 -0.42 -10.59 8.32
N ASP A 318 0.51 -11.30 7.69
CA ASP A 318 0.43 -12.75 7.54
C ASP A 318 0.49 -13.37 8.94
N GLU A 319 -0.48 -14.22 9.28
CA GLU A 319 -0.53 -14.92 10.57
C GLU A 319 0.72 -15.80 10.80
N ASN A 320 1.45 -16.11 9.73
CA ASN A 320 2.68 -16.92 9.76
C ASN A 320 3.97 -16.11 10.01
N GLU A 321 3.92 -14.76 10.07
CA GLU A 321 5.11 -13.97 10.42
C GLU A 321 5.49 -14.18 11.90
N PRO A 322 6.76 -14.50 12.23
CA PRO A 322 7.18 -14.67 13.60
C PRO A 322 7.00 -13.36 14.38
N ILE A 323 6.26 -13.40 15.49
CA ILE A 323 5.96 -12.21 16.28
C ILE A 323 7.23 -11.76 17.00
N GLN A 324 7.86 -10.69 16.50
CA GLN A 324 9.05 -10.12 17.13
C GLN A 324 8.72 -8.90 18.01
N PRO A 325 9.42 -8.73 19.15
CA PRO A 325 9.30 -7.51 19.95
C PRO A 325 9.74 -6.26 19.19
N LEU A 326 8.96 -5.18 19.28
CA LEU A 326 9.34 -3.85 18.77
C LEU A 326 10.44 -3.18 19.62
N GLN A 327 10.84 -3.83 20.72
CA GLN A 327 11.87 -3.40 21.66
C GLN A 327 13.00 -4.42 21.66
N GLN A 328 13.94 -4.30 20.73
CA GLN A 328 15.32 -4.63 21.06
C GLN A 328 16.09 -3.32 20.98
N PRO A 329 16.65 -2.80 22.09
CA PRO A 329 17.65 -1.75 21.99
C PRO A 329 18.82 -2.33 21.19
N GLU A 330 18.94 -1.85 19.96
CA GLU A 330 19.93 -2.28 18.98
C GLU A 330 21.33 -1.85 19.45
N LEU A 331 21.94 -2.64 20.32
CA LEU A 331 23.39 -2.67 20.42
C LEU A 331 23.85 -3.55 19.25
N GLU A 332 24.44 -2.91 18.25
CA GLU A 332 25.15 -3.58 17.17
C GLU A 332 26.18 -4.51 17.81
N ASP A 333 25.90 -5.82 17.78
CA ASP A 333 26.86 -6.82 18.21
C ASP A 333 27.90 -6.97 17.11
N TYR A 334 28.90 -6.09 17.11
CA TYR A 334 30.04 -6.17 16.21
C TYR A 334 30.88 -7.45 16.38
N THR A 335 30.50 -8.33 17.31
CA THR A 335 31.10 -9.66 17.48
C THR A 335 30.31 -10.79 16.79
N ASP A 336 29.16 -10.49 16.17
CA ASP A 336 28.39 -11.45 15.38
C ASP A 336 29.19 -11.91 14.14
N PRO A 337 29.50 -13.23 14.01
CA PRO A 337 30.19 -13.77 12.83
C PRO A 337 29.46 -13.56 11.51
N ASN A 338 28.15 -13.28 11.54
CA ASN A 338 27.31 -13.04 10.36
C ASN A 338 27.09 -11.54 10.08
N TRP A 339 27.81 -10.65 10.77
CA TRP A 339 27.71 -9.21 10.53
C TRP A 339 28.35 -8.84 9.19
N GLU A 340 27.59 -8.18 8.33
CA GLU A 340 28.06 -7.64 7.05
C GLU A 340 27.94 -6.10 7.07
N PRO A 341 28.92 -5.36 6.52
CA PRO A 341 28.85 -3.91 6.45
C PRO A 341 27.74 -3.42 5.51
N ASP A 342 27.24 -2.22 5.76
CA ASP A 342 26.21 -1.60 4.92
C ASP A 342 26.66 -1.47 3.45
N PRO A 343 25.78 -1.76 2.47
CA PRO A 343 26.05 -1.54 1.06
C PRO A 343 26.44 -0.09 0.75
N ILE A 344 27.28 0.13 -0.26
CA ILE A 344 27.76 1.47 -0.66
C ILE A 344 26.65 2.46 -1.05
N ASP A 345 25.48 1.95 -1.44
CA ASP A 345 24.32 2.75 -1.84
C ASP A 345 23.38 3.07 -0.68
N ALA A 346 23.67 2.56 0.53
CA ALA A 346 22.98 2.92 1.76
C ALA A 346 23.17 4.39 2.10
N GLY A 347 22.09 5.07 2.51
CA GLY A 347 22.19 6.43 3.04
C GLY A 347 22.84 6.44 4.43
N PRO A 348 23.32 7.60 4.92
CA PRO A 348 23.95 7.70 6.24
C PRO A 348 23.01 7.36 7.42
N GLU A 349 21.70 7.36 7.18
CA GLU A 349 20.68 6.98 8.17
C GLU A 349 20.19 5.54 8.03
N PHE A 350 20.66 4.82 7.00
CA PHE A 350 20.35 3.41 6.85
C PHE A 350 21.24 2.61 7.79
N ARG A 351 20.67 1.61 8.46
CA ARG A 351 21.40 0.62 9.24
C ARG A 351 20.88 -0.76 8.87
N THR A 352 21.79 -1.70 8.59
CA THR A 352 21.51 -3.11 8.26
C THR A 352 20.92 -3.94 9.41
N ASN A 353 20.43 -3.33 10.50
CA ASN A 353 19.92 -4.08 11.64
C ASN A 353 18.59 -4.77 11.34
N LYS A 354 18.72 -5.99 10.82
CA LYS A 354 17.77 -7.11 10.69
C LYS A 354 16.42 -6.80 10.01
N PRO A 355 15.79 -7.81 9.39
CA PRO A 355 14.48 -7.65 8.76
C PRO A 355 13.45 -7.29 9.83
N SER A 356 13.19 -5.99 10.03
CA SER A 356 12.10 -5.52 10.87
C SER A 356 10.79 -6.07 10.33
N ASP A 357 9.87 -6.59 11.13
CA ASP A 357 8.57 -7.05 10.61
C ASP A 357 7.84 -5.91 9.85
N VAL A 358 6.87 -6.25 9.01
CA VAL A 358 6.01 -5.25 8.34
C VAL A 358 5.40 -4.29 9.37
N ILE A 359 4.93 -4.82 10.51
CA ILE A 359 4.38 -4.02 11.60
C ILE A 359 5.42 -3.09 12.21
N SER A 360 6.66 -3.55 12.41
CA SER A 360 7.74 -2.67 12.90
C SER A 360 8.01 -1.52 11.92
N THR A 361 7.96 -1.82 10.62
CA THR A 361 8.07 -0.82 9.56
C THR A 361 6.90 0.17 9.55
N LEU A 362 5.68 -0.25 9.91
CA LEU A 362 4.50 0.62 10.03
C LEU A 362 4.53 1.47 11.31
N VAL A 363 4.94 0.89 12.45
CA VAL A 363 5.02 1.60 13.73
C VAL A 363 6.14 2.64 13.69
N SER A 364 7.28 2.35 13.05
CA SER A 364 8.40 3.29 12.85
C SER A 364 8.07 4.52 11.98
N ILE A 365 6.87 4.60 11.40
CA ILE A 365 6.39 5.83 10.74
C ILE A 365 6.30 6.98 11.76
N TYR A 366 6.03 6.67 13.04
CA TYR A 366 5.87 7.63 14.12
C TYR A 366 6.95 7.47 15.19
N ASP A 367 7.39 8.60 15.76
CA ASP A 367 8.46 8.62 16.77
C ASP A 367 8.01 8.11 18.14
N SER A 368 6.71 8.23 18.47
CA SER A 368 6.14 7.78 19.73
C SER A 368 5.17 6.62 19.52
N LYS A 369 5.39 5.56 20.29
CA LYS A 369 4.50 4.39 20.39
C LYS A 369 3.25 4.68 21.23
N ASP A 370 3.24 5.76 22.02
CA ASP A 370 2.15 6.08 22.94
C ASP A 370 0.86 6.43 22.20
N LEU A 371 0.97 7.01 21.00
CA LEU A 371 -0.19 7.31 20.15
C LEU A 371 -0.88 6.03 19.69
N PHE A 372 -0.12 4.99 19.31
CA PHE A 372 -0.67 3.69 18.95
C PHE A 372 -1.36 3.02 20.14
N VAL A 373 -0.74 3.08 21.32
CA VAL A 373 -1.31 2.49 22.54
C VAL A 373 -2.61 3.20 22.94
N LYS A 374 -2.67 4.53 22.88
CA LYS A 374 -3.90 5.30 23.18
C LYS A 374 -5.02 4.97 22.19
N GLU A 375 -4.72 4.91 20.89
CA GLU A 375 -5.73 4.55 19.88
C GLU A 375 -6.19 3.09 20.03
N LEU A 376 -5.28 2.18 20.34
CA LEU A 376 -5.60 0.78 20.66
C LEU A 376 -6.53 0.67 21.87
N GLN A 377 -6.30 1.46 22.93
CA GLN A 377 -7.19 1.50 24.09
C GLN A 377 -8.61 1.96 23.71
N VAL A 378 -8.72 2.99 22.86
CA VAL A 378 -10.02 3.48 22.37
C VAL A 378 -10.72 2.44 21.51
N LEU A 379 -10.01 1.81 20.59
CA LEU A 379 -10.57 0.78 19.70
C LEU A 379 -11.00 -0.46 20.49
N LEU A 380 -10.17 -0.94 21.43
CA LEU A 380 -10.52 -2.05 22.30
C LEU A 380 -11.73 -1.70 23.17
N ALA A 381 -11.81 -0.49 23.73
CA ALA A 381 -12.96 -0.06 24.51
C ALA A 381 -14.26 -0.08 23.69
N GLN A 382 -14.22 0.42 22.44
CA GLN A 382 -15.36 0.38 21.52
C GLN A 382 -15.82 -1.06 21.27
N ARG A 383 -14.88 -1.96 20.95
CA ARG A 383 -15.19 -3.37 20.68
C ARG A 383 -15.74 -4.06 21.91
N LEU A 384 -15.14 -3.87 23.08
CA LEU A 384 -15.58 -4.51 24.33
C LEU A 384 -16.97 -4.03 24.77
N LEU A 385 -17.29 -2.74 24.61
CA LEU A 385 -18.61 -2.19 24.94
C LEU A 385 -19.71 -2.66 23.97
N ALA A 386 -19.36 -2.93 22.72
CA ALA A 386 -20.28 -3.48 21.73
C ALA A 386 -20.58 -4.98 21.95
N ILE A 387 -19.86 -5.68 22.84
CA ILE A 387 -20.10 -7.10 23.13
C ILE A 387 -21.38 -7.25 23.94
N THR A 388 -22.37 -7.89 23.35
CA THR A 388 -23.57 -8.38 24.04
C THR A 388 -23.31 -9.70 24.76
N ASN A 389 -24.17 -10.07 25.72
CA ASN A 389 -23.99 -11.24 26.58
C ASN A 389 -23.82 -12.57 25.82
N ASP A 390 -24.34 -12.68 24.60
CA ASP A 390 -24.27 -13.89 23.76
C ASP A 390 -22.90 -14.11 23.07
N ASN A 391 -21.99 -13.13 23.15
CA ASN A 391 -20.74 -13.09 22.37
C ASN A 391 -19.49 -13.37 23.23
N SER A 392 -19.47 -14.43 24.05
CA SER A 392 -18.28 -14.77 24.86
C SER A 392 -17.01 -15.01 24.03
N ASP A 393 -17.17 -15.55 22.83
CA ASP A 393 -16.06 -15.89 21.94
C ASP A 393 -15.31 -14.64 21.43
N ARG A 394 -16.00 -13.49 21.36
CA ARG A 394 -15.38 -12.21 21.00
C ARG A 394 -14.40 -11.74 22.06
N VAL A 395 -14.74 -11.88 23.34
CA VAL A 395 -13.84 -11.51 24.46
C VAL A 395 -12.55 -12.34 24.42
N GLU A 396 -12.67 -13.64 24.14
CA GLU A 396 -11.50 -14.53 24.06
C GLU A 396 -10.64 -14.26 22.80
N ARG A 397 -11.25 -13.80 21.70
CA ARG A 397 -10.51 -13.32 20.52
C ARG A 397 -9.72 -12.05 20.85
N GLU A 398 -10.37 -11.06 21.45
CA GLU A 398 -9.70 -9.82 21.89
C GLU A 398 -8.57 -10.10 22.90
N ARG A 399 -8.76 -11.08 23.78
CA ARG A 399 -7.72 -11.52 24.70
C ARG A 399 -6.49 -12.08 23.97
N ARG A 400 -6.69 -12.97 22.98
CA ARG A 400 -5.60 -13.49 22.14
C ARG A 400 -4.89 -12.37 21.38
N ASN A 401 -5.64 -11.42 20.83
CA ASN A 401 -5.08 -10.26 20.14
C ASN A 401 -4.20 -9.42 21.08
N VAL A 402 -4.66 -9.13 22.30
CA VAL A 402 -3.86 -8.41 23.29
C VAL A 402 -2.60 -9.19 23.68
N GLU A 403 -2.65 -10.52 23.81
CA GLU A 403 -1.47 -11.34 24.08
C GLU A 403 -0.41 -11.23 22.96
N ILE A 404 -0.82 -11.26 21.69
CA ILE A 404 0.06 -11.01 20.53
C ILE A 404 0.69 -9.61 20.62
N LEU A 405 -0.13 -8.61 20.96
CA LEU A 405 0.33 -7.22 21.08
C LEU A 405 1.31 -7.02 22.25
N LYS A 406 1.19 -7.78 23.35
CA LYS A 406 2.15 -7.75 24.46
C LYS A 406 3.55 -8.15 24.03
N ILE A 407 3.66 -9.16 23.17
CA ILE A 407 4.94 -9.57 22.62
C ILE A 407 5.56 -8.41 21.82
N ARG A 408 4.75 -7.66 21.05
CA ARG A 408 5.22 -6.57 20.19
C ARG A 408 5.53 -5.28 20.95
N PHE A 409 4.59 -4.75 21.75
CA PHE A 409 4.70 -3.44 22.41
C PHE A 409 5.28 -3.49 23.83
N GLY A 410 5.35 -4.69 24.42
CA GLY A 410 5.75 -4.89 25.81
C GLY A 410 4.58 -4.83 26.79
N GLU A 411 4.75 -5.48 27.94
CA GLU A 411 3.70 -5.65 28.96
C GLU A 411 3.27 -4.32 29.61
N ALA A 412 4.23 -3.44 29.91
CA ALA A 412 3.96 -2.16 30.58
C ALA A 412 3.03 -1.24 29.77
N ALA A 413 3.14 -1.25 28.44
CA ALA A 413 2.33 -0.42 27.56
C ALA A 413 0.87 -0.89 27.48
N LEU A 414 0.63 -2.19 27.64
CA LEU A 414 -0.69 -2.81 27.48
C LEU A 414 -1.39 -3.14 28.79
N GLN A 415 -0.79 -2.81 29.93
CA GLN A 415 -1.39 -3.01 31.24
C GLN A 415 -2.82 -2.46 31.34
N VAL A 416 -3.11 -1.31 30.73
CA VAL A 416 -4.45 -0.70 30.72
C VAL A 416 -5.44 -1.60 29.97
N CYS A 417 -5.08 -2.09 28.79
CA CYS A 417 -5.90 -3.01 27.99
C CYS A 417 -6.18 -4.33 28.73
N GLU A 418 -5.21 -4.84 29.49
CA GLU A 418 -5.41 -6.03 30.33
C GLU A 418 -6.42 -5.80 31.45
N VAL A 419 -6.36 -4.64 32.10
CA VAL A 419 -7.34 -4.27 33.13
C VAL A 419 -8.74 -4.18 32.51
N MET A 420 -8.87 -3.64 31.29
CA MET A 420 -10.16 -3.59 30.59
C MET A 420 -10.72 -4.99 30.30
N LEU A 421 -9.89 -5.94 29.84
CA LEU A 421 -10.30 -7.33 29.63
C LEU A 421 -10.67 -8.03 30.96
N LYS A 422 -9.90 -7.76 32.02
CA LYS A 422 -10.21 -8.27 33.35
C LYS A 422 -11.53 -7.72 33.87
N ASP A 423 -11.81 -6.44 33.66
CA ASP A 423 -13.08 -5.81 34.03
C ASP A 423 -14.26 -6.51 33.35
N MET A 424 -14.15 -6.94 32.09
CA MET A 424 -15.20 -7.72 31.42
C MET A 424 -15.46 -9.07 32.07
N THR A 425 -14.39 -9.76 32.47
CA THR A 425 -14.50 -11.06 33.15
C THR A 425 -15.07 -10.89 34.56
N ASP A 426 -14.58 -9.91 35.31
CA ASP A 426 -15.08 -9.58 36.64
C ASP A 426 -16.52 -9.07 36.58
N SER A 427 -16.91 -8.32 35.54
CA SER A 427 -18.29 -7.87 35.33
C SER A 427 -19.25 -9.06 35.22
N LYS A 428 -18.95 -10.04 34.36
CA LYS A 428 -19.78 -11.25 34.21
C LYS A 428 -19.91 -12.02 35.53
N ARG A 429 -18.80 -12.12 36.28
CA ARG A 429 -18.79 -12.79 37.59
C ARG A 429 -19.61 -12.05 38.64
N ILE A 430 -19.54 -10.72 38.65
CA ILE A 430 -20.30 -9.88 39.57
C ILE A 430 -21.78 -9.94 39.23
N ASP A 431 -22.14 -9.78 37.96
CA ASP A 431 -23.53 -9.86 37.50
C ASP A 431 -24.13 -11.22 37.86
N GLY A 432 -23.45 -12.33 37.53
CA GLY A 432 -23.91 -13.66 37.93
C GLY A 432 -24.11 -13.83 39.45
N HIS A 433 -23.31 -13.16 40.28
CA HIS A 433 -23.51 -13.20 41.73
C HIS A 433 -24.72 -12.37 42.17
N VAL A 434 -24.84 -11.13 41.71
CA VAL A 434 -25.98 -10.24 42.04
C VAL A 434 -27.30 -10.89 41.59
N GLN A 435 -27.31 -11.44 40.38
CA GLN A 435 -28.46 -12.15 39.80
C GLN A 435 -28.87 -13.39 40.59
N SER A 436 -27.90 -14.11 41.19
CA SER A 436 -28.20 -15.28 42.03
C SER A 436 -28.81 -14.91 43.39
N GLN A 437 -28.56 -13.70 43.89
CA GLN A 437 -29.22 -13.20 45.10
C GLN A 437 -30.63 -12.70 44.78
N LYS A 438 -30.76 -11.90 43.72
CA LYS A 438 -32.02 -11.34 43.27
C LYS A 438 -32.04 -11.24 41.76
N ALA A 439 -32.87 -12.08 41.14
CA ALA A 439 -33.07 -12.06 39.70
C ALA A 439 -33.58 -10.67 39.25
N SER A 440 -32.86 -10.09 38.30
CA SER A 440 -33.11 -8.80 37.67
C SER A 440 -33.00 -8.96 36.16
N ILE A 441 -33.79 -8.21 35.42
CA ILE A 441 -33.77 -8.22 33.95
C ILE A 441 -32.56 -7.42 33.41
N ILE A 442 -31.98 -6.54 34.24
CA ILE A 442 -30.83 -5.72 33.85
C ILE A 442 -29.53 -6.51 34.00
N HIS A 443 -28.76 -6.54 32.91
CA HIS A 443 -27.39 -7.06 32.88
C HIS A 443 -26.40 -5.92 32.58
N PRO A 444 -25.77 -5.30 33.59
CA PRO A 444 -24.86 -4.20 33.37
C PRO A 444 -23.42 -4.67 33.14
N THR A 445 -22.75 -3.98 32.21
CA THR A 445 -21.30 -4.09 32.01
C THR A 445 -20.58 -3.14 32.98
N ILE A 446 -19.93 -3.71 34.00
CA ILE A 446 -19.28 -2.99 35.09
C ILE A 446 -17.80 -2.78 34.74
N ILE A 447 -17.40 -1.51 34.57
CA ILE A 447 -16.06 -1.11 34.14
C ILE A 447 -15.38 -0.20 35.17
N SER A 448 -14.05 -0.20 35.18
CA SER A 448 -13.26 0.69 36.03
C SER A 448 -13.10 2.09 35.40
N ARG A 449 -13.32 3.15 36.18
CA ARG A 449 -13.28 4.53 35.66
C ARG A 449 -11.91 4.99 35.15
N HIS A 450 -10.83 4.53 35.79
CA HIS A 450 -9.48 5.07 35.54
C HIS A 450 -8.71 4.36 34.43
N PHE A 451 -9.09 3.14 34.08
CA PHE A 451 -8.39 2.34 33.07
C PHE A 451 -9.12 2.29 31.73
N TRP A 452 -10.31 2.88 31.65
CA TRP A 452 -11.03 3.02 30.39
C TRP A 452 -10.79 4.42 29.81
N PRO A 453 -10.77 4.55 28.47
CA PRO A 453 -10.75 5.86 27.81
C PRO A 453 -11.88 6.75 28.29
N ALA A 454 -11.73 8.06 28.12
CA ALA A 454 -12.77 9.01 28.50
C ALA A 454 -14.06 8.72 27.70
N LEU A 455 -15.05 8.16 28.40
CA LEU A 455 -16.40 7.95 27.90
C LEU A 455 -17.14 9.29 27.93
N GLU A 456 -18.01 9.53 26.95
CA GLU A 456 -18.89 10.70 27.00
C GLU A 456 -19.73 10.67 28.28
N SER A 457 -19.80 11.80 28.98
CA SER A 457 -20.67 11.93 30.14
C SER A 457 -22.04 12.37 29.68
N SER A 458 -23.05 11.52 29.89
CA SER A 458 -24.44 11.90 29.76
C SER A 458 -25.09 11.99 31.14
N ASP A 459 -25.83 13.06 31.37
CA ASP A 459 -26.67 13.25 32.56
C ASP A 459 -28.10 12.71 32.32
N LEU A 460 -28.27 11.79 31.36
CA LEU A 460 -29.53 11.09 31.10
C LEU A 460 -29.98 10.34 32.35
N VAL A 461 -31.19 10.64 32.81
CA VAL A 461 -31.86 9.92 33.89
C VAL A 461 -32.97 9.07 33.27
N MET A 462 -32.83 7.76 33.37
CA MET A 462 -33.86 6.84 32.86
C MET A 462 -35.15 6.99 33.69
N PRO A 463 -36.33 7.17 33.08
CA PRO A 463 -37.59 7.38 33.79
C PRO A 463 -38.26 6.08 34.25
N GLY A 464 -39.27 6.21 35.12
CA GLY A 464 -40.25 5.17 35.43
C GLY A 464 -39.67 3.84 35.93
N GLN A 465 -40.03 2.76 35.24
CA GLN A 465 -39.63 1.40 35.59
C GLN A 465 -38.11 1.21 35.49
N PHE A 466 -37.45 1.84 34.51
CA PHE A 466 -36.01 1.70 34.31
C PHE A 466 -35.21 2.24 35.51
N ASN A 467 -35.61 3.38 36.08
CA ASN A 467 -34.95 3.92 37.28
C ASN A 467 -35.07 2.97 38.48
N THR A 468 -36.24 2.36 38.63
CA THR A 468 -36.53 1.44 39.73
C THR A 468 -35.68 0.18 39.60
N LEU A 469 -35.57 -0.37 38.39
CA LEU A 469 -34.72 -1.52 38.09
C LEU A 469 -33.23 -1.19 38.30
N GLN A 470 -32.76 -0.04 37.80
CA GLN A 470 -31.37 0.41 38.01
C GLN A 470 -31.03 0.61 39.48
N SER A 471 -31.95 1.21 40.25
CA SER A 471 -31.78 1.44 41.69
C SER A 471 -31.79 0.12 42.48
N ALA A 472 -32.66 -0.82 42.11
CA ALA A 472 -32.71 -2.14 42.72
C ALA A 472 -31.40 -2.91 42.49
N TYR A 473 -30.90 -2.94 41.26
CA TYR A 473 -29.61 -3.58 40.97
C TYR A 473 -28.45 -2.89 41.68
N ALA A 474 -28.43 -1.55 41.69
CA ALA A 474 -27.39 -0.78 42.38
C ALA A 474 -27.36 -1.04 43.89
N HIS A 475 -28.53 -1.25 44.51
CA HIS A 475 -28.62 -1.61 45.92
C HIS A 475 -27.97 -2.97 46.20
N GLU A 476 -28.35 -4.01 45.45
CA GLU A 476 -27.78 -5.36 45.61
C GLU A 476 -26.26 -5.38 45.32
N PHE A 477 -25.81 -4.60 44.33
CA PHE A 477 -24.39 -4.44 44.07
C PHE A 477 -23.64 -3.82 45.26
N THR A 478 -24.21 -2.79 45.91
CA THR A 478 -23.59 -2.17 47.10
C THR A 478 -23.60 -3.12 48.31
N VAL A 479 -24.59 -4.01 48.43
CA VAL A 479 -24.58 -5.08 49.43
C VAL A 479 -23.42 -6.04 49.20
N PHE A 480 -23.18 -6.44 47.94
CA PHE A 480 -22.07 -7.32 47.58
C PHE A 480 -20.70 -6.63 47.68
N LYS A 481 -20.58 -5.35 47.29
CA LYS A 481 -19.37 -4.54 47.34
C LYS A 481 -19.61 -3.20 48.06
N PRO A 482 -19.52 -3.19 49.40
CA PRO A 482 -19.85 -2.01 50.20
C PRO A 482 -18.87 -0.84 50.04
N ASP A 483 -17.66 -1.09 49.53
CA ASP A 483 -16.63 -0.10 49.25
C ASP A 483 -16.82 0.62 47.91
N LYS A 484 -17.83 0.22 47.10
CA LYS A 484 -18.04 0.72 45.74
C LYS A 484 -19.46 1.20 45.51
N LYS A 485 -19.60 2.19 44.62
CA LYS A 485 -20.88 2.72 44.17
C LYS A 485 -20.93 2.74 42.65
N LEU A 486 -22.06 2.36 42.07
CA LEU A 486 -22.28 2.40 40.62
C LEU A 486 -22.63 3.82 40.18
N LYS A 487 -22.04 4.23 39.06
CA LYS A 487 -22.49 5.39 38.26
C LYS A 487 -22.92 4.84 36.91
N TRP A 488 -24.20 5.02 36.58
CA TRP A 488 -24.76 4.56 35.31
C TRP A 488 -24.33 5.47 34.17
N LEU A 489 -24.10 4.87 33.00
CA LEU A 489 -23.89 5.56 31.72
C LEU A 489 -24.92 5.04 30.72
N PRO A 490 -26.18 5.52 30.82
CA PRO A 490 -27.28 4.89 30.08
C PRO A 490 -27.11 4.97 28.57
N HIS A 491 -26.62 6.08 28.03
CA HIS A 491 -26.44 6.29 26.58
C HIS A 491 -25.56 5.25 25.84
N LEU A 492 -24.78 4.42 26.54
CA LEU A 492 -23.94 3.37 25.95
C LEU A 492 -24.59 1.97 25.96
N GLY A 493 -25.79 1.84 26.53
CA GLY A 493 -26.48 0.56 26.64
C GLY A 493 -27.33 0.21 25.42
N THR A 494 -28.00 -0.93 25.50
CA THR A 494 -29.05 -1.39 24.58
C THR A 494 -30.22 -1.90 25.41
N VAL A 495 -31.45 -1.58 25.01
CA VAL A 495 -32.66 -2.04 25.70
C VAL A 495 -33.52 -2.83 24.74
N GLN A 496 -33.87 -4.04 25.14
CA GLN A 496 -34.88 -4.84 24.45
C GLN A 496 -36.23 -4.51 25.08
N LEU A 497 -37.17 -4.02 24.29
CA LEU A 497 -38.48 -3.60 24.76
C LEU A 497 -39.57 -4.46 24.13
N GLU A 498 -40.53 -4.85 24.96
CA GLU A 498 -41.83 -5.35 24.53
C GLU A 498 -42.87 -4.27 24.81
N ILE A 499 -43.43 -3.69 23.74
CA ILE A 499 -44.45 -2.64 23.82
C ILE A 499 -45.80 -3.26 23.52
N GLN A 500 -46.70 -3.21 24.50
CA GLN A 500 -48.07 -3.69 24.36
C GLN A 500 -49.01 -2.50 24.10
N LEU A 501 -49.52 -2.42 22.87
CA LEU A 501 -50.56 -1.47 22.44
C LEU A 501 -51.93 -2.16 22.44
N GLU A 502 -53.02 -1.43 22.20
CA GLU A 502 -54.37 -2.01 22.22
C GLU A 502 -54.59 -3.06 21.12
N ASP A 503 -53.91 -2.93 19.98
CA ASP A 503 -54.09 -3.77 18.79
C ASP A 503 -52.90 -4.71 18.50
N ARG A 504 -51.70 -4.42 19.02
CA ARG A 504 -50.46 -5.14 18.69
C ARG A 504 -49.43 -5.14 19.81
N THR A 505 -48.56 -6.14 19.79
CA THR A 505 -47.34 -6.20 20.60
C THR A 505 -46.11 -6.03 19.69
N LEU A 506 -45.16 -5.18 20.08
CA LEU A 506 -43.93 -4.92 19.32
C LEU A 506 -42.72 -5.26 20.18
N GLU A 507 -41.86 -6.14 19.68
CA GLU A 507 -40.54 -6.40 20.25
C GLU A 507 -39.50 -5.61 19.47
N VAL A 508 -38.80 -4.69 20.13
CA VAL A 508 -37.82 -3.80 19.48
C VAL A 508 -36.58 -3.65 20.34
N ASP A 509 -35.42 -3.77 19.71
CA ASP A 509 -34.14 -3.43 20.30
C ASP A 509 -33.80 -1.98 19.98
N VAL A 510 -33.78 -1.14 21.01
CA VAL A 510 -33.55 0.32 20.87
C VAL A 510 -32.46 0.81 21.82
N PRO A 511 -31.81 1.94 21.50
CA PRO A 511 -30.93 2.58 22.46
C PRO A 511 -31.72 3.16 23.66
N PRO A 512 -31.05 3.42 24.80
CA PRO A 512 -31.71 3.82 26.04
C PRO A 512 -32.41 5.18 26.00
N LEU A 513 -32.04 6.07 25.08
CA LEU A 513 -32.72 7.37 24.92
C LEU A 513 -34.13 7.18 24.33
N GLU A 514 -34.25 6.37 23.29
CA GLU A 514 -35.50 5.96 22.66
C GLU A 514 -36.39 5.25 23.69
N ALA A 515 -35.81 4.33 24.47
CA ALA A 515 -36.51 3.63 25.56
C ALA A 515 -37.02 4.58 26.65
N ALA A 516 -36.21 5.57 27.03
CA ALA A 516 -36.59 6.56 28.02
C ALA A 516 -37.79 7.40 27.56
N PHE A 517 -37.80 7.86 26.31
CA PHE A 517 -38.92 8.64 25.79
C PHE A 517 -40.20 7.82 25.75
N ILE A 518 -40.18 6.58 25.26
CA ILE A 518 -41.42 5.80 25.13
C ILE A 518 -42.05 5.47 26.49
N GLU A 519 -41.25 5.27 27.54
CA GLU A 519 -41.76 5.07 28.91
C GLU A 519 -42.50 6.31 29.46
N LEU A 520 -42.13 7.54 29.05
CA LEU A 520 -42.87 8.74 29.44
C LEU A 520 -44.28 8.80 28.83
N PHE A 521 -44.46 8.20 27.65
CA PHE A 521 -45.78 8.10 27.01
C PHE A 521 -46.75 7.17 27.75
N SER A 522 -46.23 6.28 28.61
CA SER A 522 -47.05 5.48 29.54
C SER A 522 -47.75 6.34 30.60
N GLN A 523 -47.18 7.49 30.95
CA GLN A 523 -47.76 8.40 31.96
C GLN A 523 -48.75 9.39 31.35
N LYS A 524 -48.44 9.89 30.16
CA LYS A 524 -49.22 10.91 29.45
C LYS A 524 -49.12 10.66 27.94
N PRO A 525 -50.24 10.65 27.20
CA PRO A 525 -50.23 10.30 25.78
C PRO A 525 -49.71 11.41 24.85
N ILE A 526 -49.62 12.66 25.34
CA ILE A 526 -49.26 13.85 24.55
C ILE A 526 -48.12 14.59 25.23
N TRP A 527 -47.02 14.79 24.50
CA TRP A 527 -45.83 15.47 24.99
C TRP A 527 -45.29 16.48 23.99
N ILE A 528 -44.78 17.60 24.50
CA ILE A 528 -44.00 18.59 23.73
C ILE A 528 -42.51 18.21 23.85
N LEU A 529 -41.74 18.41 22.79
CA LEU A 529 -40.31 18.06 22.76
C LEU A 529 -39.51 18.64 23.93
N ASP A 530 -39.71 19.92 24.26
CA ASP A 530 -38.93 20.58 25.33
C ASP A 530 -39.28 19.98 26.71
N ASP A 531 -40.54 19.60 26.96
CA ASP A 531 -40.98 18.91 28.18
C ASP A 531 -40.36 17.50 28.30
N LEU A 532 -40.23 16.77 27.17
CA LEU A 532 -39.57 15.46 27.14
C LEU A 532 -38.09 15.58 27.48
N ILE A 533 -37.40 16.59 26.93
CA ILE A 533 -35.98 16.83 27.24
C ILE A 533 -35.84 17.19 28.72
N GLU A 534 -36.69 18.06 29.27
CA GLU A 534 -36.64 18.39 30.70
C GLU A 534 -36.86 17.16 31.60
N ALA A 535 -37.74 16.24 31.19
CA ALA A 535 -38.07 15.04 31.97
C ALA A 535 -36.93 13.99 32.03
N VAL A 536 -36.15 13.83 30.96
CA VAL A 536 -35.07 12.81 30.89
C VAL A 536 -33.68 13.41 31.18
N GLY A 537 -33.55 14.73 31.17
CA GLY A 537 -32.31 15.47 31.46
C GLY A 537 -31.75 16.19 30.22
N PRO A 538 -30.67 16.97 30.37
CA PRO A 538 -30.12 17.78 29.27
C PRO A 538 -29.55 16.88 28.17
N VAL A 539 -30.36 16.61 27.14
CA VAL A 539 -30.00 15.87 25.93
C VAL A 539 -30.01 16.84 24.75
N ASP A 540 -29.15 16.58 23.76
CA ASP A 540 -29.13 17.39 22.54
C ASP A 540 -30.43 17.25 21.73
N ARG A 541 -30.96 18.37 21.27
CA ARG A 541 -32.24 18.44 20.55
C ARG A 541 -32.21 17.60 19.27
N SER A 542 -31.06 17.50 18.60
CA SER A 542 -30.91 16.70 17.38
C SER A 542 -31.02 15.19 17.66
N ALA A 543 -30.39 14.73 18.74
CA ALA A 543 -30.48 13.34 19.19
C ALA A 543 -31.90 13.00 19.65
N SER A 544 -32.59 13.93 20.34
CA SER A 544 -33.98 13.73 20.76
C SER A 544 -34.94 13.59 19.57
N LEU A 545 -34.78 14.43 18.53
CA LEU A 545 -35.60 14.32 17.31
C LEU A 545 -35.34 13.00 16.57
N LYS A 546 -34.08 12.56 16.47
CA LYS A 546 -33.73 11.26 15.88
C LYS A 546 -34.41 10.12 16.67
N ALA A 547 -34.33 10.15 18.00
CA ALA A 547 -34.92 9.15 18.89
C ALA A 547 -36.46 9.14 18.88
N LEU A 548 -37.13 10.26 18.61
CA LEU A 548 -38.59 10.28 18.43
C LEU A 548 -39.00 9.86 17.02
N SER A 549 -38.18 10.20 16.01
CA SER A 549 -38.43 9.80 14.63
C SER A 549 -38.40 8.29 14.44
N THR A 550 -37.57 7.55 15.18
CA THR A 550 -37.57 6.08 15.16
C THR A 550 -38.92 5.53 15.61
N TRP A 551 -39.53 6.09 16.65
CA TRP A 551 -40.86 5.69 17.11
C TRP A 551 -41.99 6.11 16.16
N VAL A 552 -41.83 7.23 15.45
CA VAL A 552 -42.73 7.61 14.35
C VAL A 552 -42.61 6.61 13.20
N ASP A 553 -41.40 6.17 12.86
CA ASP A 553 -41.17 5.17 11.81
C ASP A 553 -41.69 3.78 12.20
N HIS A 554 -41.64 3.41 13.49
CA HIS A 554 -42.32 2.21 14.02
C HIS A 554 -43.86 2.37 14.12
N GLY A 555 -44.39 3.56 13.82
CA GLY A 555 -45.81 3.89 13.87
C GLY A 555 -46.39 3.89 15.28
N VAL A 556 -45.55 4.08 16.30
CA VAL A 556 -45.97 4.16 17.71
C VAL A 556 -46.34 5.59 18.07
N LEU A 557 -45.67 6.57 17.46
CA LEU A 557 -45.94 8.01 17.65
C LEU A 557 -46.40 8.66 16.35
N ILE A 558 -47.19 9.72 16.47
CA ILE A 558 -47.46 10.68 15.38
C ILE A 558 -46.93 12.06 15.77
N GLU A 559 -46.27 12.71 14.81
CA GLU A 559 -45.77 14.08 14.96
C GLU A 559 -46.86 15.07 14.51
N ASP A 560 -47.29 15.91 15.43
CA ASP A 560 -48.19 17.03 15.20
C ASP A 560 -47.40 18.34 14.97
N PRO A 561 -48.01 19.35 14.32
CA PRO A 561 -47.41 20.68 14.24
C PRO A 561 -47.08 21.23 15.64
N GLU A 562 -45.98 21.98 15.75
CA GLU A 562 -45.39 22.51 17.01
C GLU A 562 -44.49 21.56 17.81
N PHE A 563 -43.88 20.54 17.19
CA PHE A 563 -43.01 19.56 17.89
C PHE A 563 -43.72 18.84 19.04
N THR A 564 -45.01 18.55 18.83
CA THR A 564 -45.85 17.80 19.75
C THR A 564 -45.96 16.37 19.22
N PHE A 565 -45.79 15.40 20.11
CA PHE A 565 -45.84 13.97 19.79
C PHE A 565 -46.99 13.33 20.55
N ASN A 566 -47.81 12.55 19.82
CA ASN A 566 -48.93 11.82 20.39
C ASN A 566 -48.73 10.32 20.24
N LEU A 567 -49.10 9.57 21.28
CA LEU A 567 -49.14 8.11 21.25
C LEU A 567 -50.27 7.60 20.36
N LEU A 568 -49.95 6.69 19.43
CA LEU A 568 -50.92 5.98 18.59
C LEU A 568 -51.18 4.59 19.18
N GLU A 569 -52.32 4.42 19.86
CA GLU A 569 -52.72 3.12 20.43
C GLU A 569 -53.29 2.12 19.41
N LYS A 570 -53.78 2.62 18.24
CA LYS A 570 -54.29 1.79 17.13
C LYS A 570 -53.68 2.23 15.81
N ALA A 571 -53.25 1.27 14.99
CA ALA A 571 -52.68 1.53 13.67
C ALA A 571 -53.65 2.27 12.72
N ASP A 572 -54.97 2.02 12.86
CA ASP A 572 -56.01 2.62 12.01
C ASP A 572 -56.34 4.10 12.34
N MET A 573 -55.88 4.62 13.49
CA MET A 573 -56.05 6.04 13.87
C MET A 573 -55.13 6.98 13.08
N ALA A 574 -54.22 6.44 12.26
CA ALA A 574 -53.38 7.20 11.32
C ALA A 574 -54.15 7.78 10.11
N GLY A 575 -55.44 8.07 10.28
CA GLY A 575 -56.40 8.40 9.23
C GLY A 575 -55.95 9.48 8.23
N SER A 576 -55.84 9.07 6.96
CA SER A 576 -56.12 9.84 5.74
C SER A 576 -55.20 11.02 5.33
N ALA A 577 -54.19 11.45 6.10
CA ALA A 577 -53.35 12.59 5.67
C ALA A 577 -51.86 12.27 5.40
N ALA A 578 -51.35 11.11 5.84
CA ALA A 578 -49.91 10.82 5.80
C ALA A 578 -49.52 9.54 5.03
N ALA A 579 -50.39 9.00 4.17
CA ALA A 579 -50.02 7.96 3.22
C ALA A 579 -49.17 8.55 2.07
N ARG A 580 -47.97 9.04 2.39
CA ARG A 580 -46.86 8.97 1.45
C ARG A 580 -46.35 7.55 1.55
N GLU A 581 -46.39 6.82 0.44
CA GLU A 581 -45.65 5.57 0.25
C GLU A 581 -44.23 5.73 0.80
N ARG A 582 -44.01 5.30 2.05
CA ARG A 582 -42.67 5.15 2.61
C ARG A 582 -42.40 3.66 2.61
N ASP A 583 -41.51 3.32 1.70
CA ASP A 583 -41.05 1.98 1.38
C ASP A 583 -40.59 1.22 2.64
N PRO A 584 -41.15 0.03 2.96
CA PRO A 584 -40.71 -0.79 4.10
C PRO A 584 -39.25 -1.26 3.98
N SER A 585 -38.62 -1.12 2.80
CA SER A 585 -37.18 -1.36 2.64
C SER A 585 -36.28 -0.27 3.23
N ARG A 586 -36.87 0.84 3.73
CA ARG A 586 -36.20 1.86 4.55
C ARG A 586 -36.39 1.68 6.06
N LEU A 587 -36.72 0.47 6.52
CA LEU A 587 -36.32 0.08 7.87
C LEU A 587 -34.80 0.15 7.89
N ALA A 588 -34.25 1.32 8.23
CA ALA A 588 -32.87 1.42 8.61
C ALA A 588 -32.72 0.37 9.69
N ALA A 589 -31.96 -0.70 9.41
CA ALA A 589 -31.28 -1.40 10.47
C ALA A 589 -30.78 -0.30 11.39
N THR A 590 -31.24 -0.28 12.64
CA THR A 590 -30.71 0.59 13.67
C THR A 590 -29.22 0.31 13.67
N VAL A 591 -28.48 1.10 12.87
CA VAL A 591 -27.03 1.04 12.84
C VAL A 591 -26.72 1.44 14.25
N MET A 592 -26.34 0.45 15.07
CA MET A 592 -25.74 0.69 16.35
C MET A 592 -24.51 1.53 16.04
N ASP A 593 -24.68 2.85 16.09
CA ASP A 593 -23.57 3.78 16.02
C ASP A 593 -22.58 3.27 17.07
N ASN A 594 -21.34 3.02 16.65
CA ASN A 594 -20.29 2.59 17.55
C ASN A 594 -20.32 3.48 18.80
N PRO A 595 -20.23 2.91 20.02
CA PRO A 595 -20.43 3.67 21.25
C PRO A 595 -19.55 4.93 21.20
N PRO A 596 -20.14 6.13 21.42
CA PRO A 596 -19.44 7.39 21.20
C PRO A 596 -18.34 7.54 22.26
N LEU A 597 -17.13 7.14 21.86
CA LEU A 597 -15.91 7.42 22.60
C LEU A 597 -15.29 8.68 22.01
N LEU A 598 -14.84 9.57 22.89
CA LEU A 598 -14.05 10.73 22.49
C LEU A 598 -12.82 10.25 21.73
N SER A 599 -12.66 10.72 20.49
CA SER A 599 -11.47 10.39 19.70
C SER A 599 -10.21 10.87 20.42
N VAL A 600 -9.06 10.24 20.16
CA VAL A 600 -7.79 10.68 20.75
C VAL A 600 -7.53 12.17 20.47
N GLN A 601 -7.95 12.69 19.32
CA GLN A 601 -7.86 14.12 19.00
C GLN A 601 -8.77 14.98 19.88
N GLN A 602 -10.02 14.57 20.13
CA GLN A 602 -10.94 15.27 21.03
C GLN A 602 -10.44 15.24 22.48
N GLN A 603 -9.94 14.10 22.95
CA GLN A 603 -9.34 13.99 24.28
C GLN A 603 -8.12 14.91 24.42
N GLN A 604 -7.27 14.97 23.40
CA GLN A 604 -6.16 15.92 23.38
C GLN A 604 -6.67 17.36 23.38
N ALA A 605 -7.70 17.71 22.61
CA ALA A 605 -8.28 19.05 22.61
C ALA A 605 -8.87 19.44 23.98
N GLU A 606 -9.52 18.52 24.68
CA GLU A 606 -10.02 18.74 26.03
C GLU A 606 -8.90 18.91 27.05
N GLN A 607 -7.85 18.08 27.00
CA GLN A 607 -6.66 18.26 27.81
C GLN A 607 -5.99 19.62 27.54
N MET A 608 -5.94 20.04 26.27
CA MET A 608 -5.42 21.35 25.88
C MET A 608 -6.29 22.50 26.42
N ARG A 609 -7.61 22.33 26.49
CA ARG A 609 -8.51 23.29 27.17
C ARG A 609 -8.23 23.36 28.68
N VAL A 610 -7.91 22.24 29.31
CA VAL A 610 -7.52 22.22 30.73
C VAL A 610 -6.19 22.94 30.94
N TYR A 611 -5.16 22.65 30.13
CA TYR A 611 -3.88 23.36 30.18
C TYR A 611 -4.04 24.85 29.88
N TRP A 612 -4.94 25.22 28.96
CA TRP A 612 -5.27 26.62 28.70
C TRP A 612 -5.75 27.33 29.97
N LYS A 613 -6.65 26.73 30.75
CA LYS A 613 -7.10 27.32 32.03
C LYS A 613 -5.94 27.53 33.01
N PHE A 614 -4.97 26.61 33.04
CA PHE A 614 -3.76 26.81 33.84
C PHE A 614 -2.90 27.96 33.31
N ILE A 615 -2.69 28.05 31.99
CA ILE A 615 -1.93 29.13 31.33
C ILE A 615 -2.60 30.48 31.56
N GLU A 616 -3.91 30.56 31.39
CA GLU A 616 -4.72 31.74 31.69
C GLU A 616 -4.58 32.13 33.16
N GLY A 617 -4.67 31.18 34.09
CA GLY A 617 -4.43 31.43 35.51
C GLY A 617 -3.02 31.93 35.81
N MET A 618 -2.00 31.35 35.17
CA MET A 618 -0.60 31.79 35.31
C MET A 618 -0.39 33.20 34.77
N LEU A 619 -0.87 33.49 33.56
CA LEU A 619 -0.72 34.80 32.93
C LEU A 619 -1.58 35.88 33.60
N THR A 620 -2.68 35.50 34.24
CA THR A 620 -3.51 36.41 35.05
C THR A 620 -2.84 36.76 36.37
N ASN A 621 -2.28 35.77 37.08
CA ASN A 621 -1.74 35.95 38.43
C ASN A 621 -0.29 36.45 38.44
N ILE A 622 0.55 35.98 37.50
CA ILE A 622 2.00 36.23 37.47
C ILE A 622 2.35 37.30 36.42
N GLY A 623 1.44 37.54 35.46
CA GLY A 623 1.64 38.52 34.39
C GLY A 623 2.37 37.92 33.18
N ALA A 624 3.20 38.72 32.52
CA ALA A 624 3.84 38.34 31.28
C ALA A 624 5.00 37.34 31.52
N LEU A 625 4.99 36.19 30.84
CA LEU A 625 5.94 35.10 31.06
C LEU A 625 6.60 34.62 29.76
N PRO A 626 7.90 34.25 29.79
CA PRO A 626 8.55 33.59 28.67
C PRO A 626 8.11 32.11 28.56
N LEU A 627 8.19 31.55 27.34
CA LEU A 627 7.71 30.20 27.02
C LEU A 627 8.32 29.12 27.93
N ASP A 628 9.62 29.21 28.23
CA ASP A 628 10.31 28.25 29.10
C ASP A 628 9.76 28.22 30.52
N ARG A 629 9.32 29.38 31.05
CA ARG A 629 8.76 29.47 32.39
C ARG A 629 7.34 28.90 32.42
N ILE A 630 6.55 29.14 31.37
CA ILE A 630 5.23 28.53 31.20
C ILE A 630 5.37 27.01 31.12
N GLN A 631 6.32 26.50 30.33
CA GLN A 631 6.64 25.07 30.26
C GLN A 631 7.02 24.50 31.63
N THR A 632 7.91 25.17 32.36
CA THR A 632 8.37 24.69 33.67
C THR A 632 7.24 24.64 34.68
N MET A 633 6.33 25.62 34.65
CA MET A 633 5.16 25.64 35.52
C MET A 633 4.10 24.60 35.12
N LEU A 634 3.90 24.37 33.82
CA LEU A 634 2.99 23.32 33.31
C LEU A 634 3.49 21.91 33.61
N LYS A 635 4.80 21.69 33.73
CA LYS A 635 5.33 20.39 34.21
C LYS A 635 4.86 20.01 35.61
N PHE A 636 4.42 20.99 36.43
CA PHE A 636 3.81 20.71 37.73
C PHE A 636 2.29 20.50 37.65
N ALA A 637 1.67 20.73 36.49
CA ALA A 637 0.26 20.42 36.28
C ALA A 637 0.08 18.90 36.10
N PRO A 638 -0.96 18.31 36.71
CA PRO A 638 -1.20 16.87 36.62
C PRO A 638 -1.44 16.46 35.16
N GLY A 639 -0.64 15.50 34.69
CA GLY A 639 -0.80 14.89 33.36
C GLY A 639 -0.23 15.68 32.19
N TYR A 640 0.65 16.67 32.39
CA TYR A 640 1.30 17.40 31.28
C TYR A 640 2.47 16.61 30.65
N ASP A 641 2.37 16.29 29.37
CA ASP A 641 3.34 15.46 28.61
C ASP A 641 3.95 16.16 27.38
N ARG A 642 3.74 17.48 27.21
CA ARG A 642 4.06 18.20 25.96
C ARG A 642 5.48 18.76 25.90
N THR A 643 6.02 18.81 24.68
CA THR A 643 7.33 19.45 24.40
C THR A 643 7.21 20.97 24.31
N ILE A 644 8.34 21.67 24.44
CA ILE A 644 8.40 23.15 24.34
C ILE A 644 7.94 23.61 22.95
N GLU A 645 8.28 22.87 21.89
CA GLU A 645 7.87 23.20 20.52
C GLU A 645 6.35 23.07 20.33
N GLN A 646 5.74 22.02 20.91
CA GLN A 646 4.29 21.84 20.89
C GLN A 646 3.57 22.94 21.67
N LEU A 647 4.11 23.33 22.84
CA LEU A 647 3.60 24.47 23.61
C LEU A 647 3.75 25.78 22.81
N GLY A 648 4.87 25.98 22.12
CA GLY A 648 5.11 27.16 21.27
C GLY A 648 4.11 27.25 20.13
N GLY A 649 3.84 26.14 19.44
CA GLY A 649 2.81 26.08 18.40
C GLY A 649 1.41 26.39 18.93
N PHE A 650 1.08 25.90 20.13
CA PHE A 650 -0.20 26.20 20.78
C PHE A 650 -0.34 27.67 21.19
N MET A 651 0.69 28.26 21.79
CA MET A 651 0.68 29.67 22.15
C MET A 651 0.57 30.56 20.91
N GLU A 652 1.18 30.19 19.79
CA GLU A 652 1.04 30.91 18.51
C GLU A 652 -0.37 30.76 17.91
N ALA A 653 -1.02 29.61 18.08
CA ALA A 653 -2.43 29.43 17.73
C ALA A 653 -3.33 30.33 18.58
N ALA A 654 -3.12 30.36 19.91
CA ALA A 654 -3.85 31.24 20.82
C ALA A 654 -3.61 32.73 20.53
N ARG A 655 -2.43 33.09 20.00
CA ARG A 655 -2.15 34.44 19.48
C ARG A 655 -2.95 34.77 18.23
N ARG A 656 -3.10 33.81 17.30
CA ARG A 656 -3.94 33.99 16.09
C ARG A 656 -5.42 34.16 16.44
N GLU A 657 -5.88 33.47 17.48
CA GLU A 657 -7.23 33.63 18.04
C GLU A 657 -7.39 34.91 18.88
N GLY A 658 -6.32 35.69 19.07
CA GLY A 658 -6.36 36.96 19.79
C GLY A 658 -6.41 36.83 21.31
N LEU A 659 -6.16 35.65 21.86
CA LEU A 659 -6.20 35.38 23.31
C LEU A 659 -4.92 35.85 24.03
N VAL A 660 -3.77 35.82 23.35
CA VAL A 660 -2.46 36.21 23.90
C VAL A 660 -1.67 37.10 22.94
N VAL A 661 -0.81 37.94 23.49
CA VAL A 661 0.10 38.83 22.76
C VAL A 661 1.54 38.48 23.12
N VAL A 662 2.42 38.47 22.12
CA VAL A 662 3.87 38.31 22.30
C VAL A 662 4.58 39.63 22.06
N ARG A 663 5.49 39.98 22.97
CA ARG A 663 6.54 41.00 22.74
C ARG A 663 7.86 40.47 23.27
N ASP A 664 8.90 40.50 22.44
CA ASP A 664 10.26 40.08 22.79
C ASP A 664 10.35 38.69 23.44
N GLY A 665 9.55 37.73 22.96
CA GLY A 665 9.52 36.35 23.48
C GLY A 665 8.75 36.17 24.79
N ILE A 666 8.11 37.22 25.30
CA ILE A 666 7.28 37.20 26.51
C ILE A 666 5.80 37.22 26.11
N TRP A 667 5.06 36.24 26.63
CA TRP A 667 3.64 36.04 26.38
C TRP A 667 2.80 36.73 27.47
N ARG A 668 1.73 37.42 27.07
CA ARG A 668 0.76 38.03 27.99
C ARG A 668 -0.66 37.78 27.48
N LEU A 669 -1.65 37.74 28.37
CA LEU A 669 -3.05 37.74 27.96
C LEU A 669 -3.39 39.02 27.22
N ASN A 670 -4.16 38.89 26.15
CA ASN A 670 -4.77 40.02 25.47
C ASN A 670 -6.00 40.41 26.29
N LYS A 671 -6.03 41.65 26.78
CA LYS A 671 -7.17 42.18 27.55
C LYS A 671 -8.16 42.86 26.63
#